data_AF-A0A520A7V8-F1
#
_entry.id   AF-A0A520A7V8-F1
#
_cell.length_a   1.000
_cell.length_b   1.000
_cell.length_c   1.000
_cell.angle_alpha   90.00
_cell.angle_beta   90.00
_cell.angle_gamma   90.00
#
_symmetry.space_group_name_H-M   'P 1'
#
loop_
_entity.id
_entity.type
_entity.pdbx_description
1 polymer ?
#
loop_
_entity_poly.entity_id
_entity_poly.type
_entity_poly.pdbx_seq_one_letter_code
_entity_poly.pdbx_strand_id
1 'polypeptide(L)'
;RYISKNNKEFELAEIEKHDLVLLVLEICLVPTAINELIAKDVFAAIDQEELKSYISDMVGLQLLLTEKDPNIIGPDYFKRIGFEEVGKRMQYIIAESAVENGTVDLVPFRFIPELVEILRNLAVKPKSSSLEKFIVAFSSKFERREVPLMLALDPEIGIGYDELEQSGASENFVRQFAGRPVNEADIDLKTFNNNISSLIEGKAPQRVIMINELIPGKRSSLLPLPNTFSVMARRSGNEIFIDHIGGISANTLNGRFTIASSEMLEISRKNALIESNANPNILFFDVAYIAEANVDNINRRENVYPQHLSILNYDTDKEPLTLNYVMISIRGGEVILRSVKHNKRMVPKLASAYNYSRSDLSLFRLLCDLQHQGIQSHLSFSIEKQLPDRMYYPRLQYKNLVVSPEMWRVKHEDVRQLLKEEDQIESLRTYLKHKNITQHFRTGLSDQTLCFDSAADEDMLSFMQYASKQQDMLLEEITLPSDSTVTDRDQNPYLTQFILTLEHDQKIYRDLTSSSINEASLKQFFPPGSEWIYFEIFCHPQRANNILIHYIAGLIDQYSSEIRNWFFIRYDQGGSHIRLRIQLLNQSSYQQIVAAFHSMINEEMEAGLVSDLQIKTYRREMERYSHKLILAVETHFRADSDLIVGFLKSYPEDMYKYRFSINIALEVGNKGFTSSELLALIRHVSDSFVKEHQLDSKDFKKLNSHYQEFTRTMDPDADEPLKVSIDEMAKSFINLLKATENIDQKNAMYADLLHMHVNRLFSDHQRTHEMVIYYFLLKQLQRAKAYKPN
;
A
#
# COMPACT_ATOMS: atom_id res chain seq x y z
N ARG A 1 24.46 10.04 -1.65
CA ARG A 1 23.61 10.06 -0.45
C ARG A 1 23.32 8.64 -0.01
N TYR A 2 23.31 8.40 1.30
CA TYR A 2 23.11 7.08 1.91
C TYR A 2 22.52 7.27 3.31
N ILE A 3 21.97 6.22 3.90
CA ILE A 3 21.45 6.27 5.26
C ILE A 3 22.56 5.82 6.19
N SER A 4 22.90 6.66 7.16
CA SER A 4 23.81 6.31 8.24
C SER A 4 23.04 6.27 9.56
N LYS A 5 23.57 5.51 10.51
CA LYS A 5 22.99 5.36 11.84
C LYS A 5 23.95 5.94 12.86
N ASN A 6 23.49 6.98 13.55
CA ASN A 6 24.22 7.59 14.65
C ASN A 6 23.44 7.35 15.95
N ASN A 7 24.01 6.59 16.88
CA ASN A 7 23.32 6.10 18.08
C ASN A 7 22.03 5.33 17.77
N LYS A 8 20.86 5.93 18.07
CA LYS A 8 19.53 5.36 17.83
C LYS A 8 18.77 6.05 16.69
N GLU A 9 19.36 7.05 16.05
CA GLU A 9 18.71 7.85 15.02
C GLU A 9 19.30 7.52 13.65
N PHE A 10 18.45 7.59 12.64
CA PHE A 10 18.84 7.48 11.23
C PHE A 10 18.97 8.88 10.64
N GLU A 11 20.06 9.11 9.92
CA GLU A 11 20.29 10.37 9.23
C GLU A 11 20.65 10.13 7.77
N LEU A 12 20.17 11.03 6.89
CA LEU A 12 20.55 11.03 5.48
C LEU A 12 21.90 11.71 5.35
N ALA A 13 22.94 10.91 5.07
CA ALA A 13 24.30 11.37 4.87
C ALA A 13 24.62 11.56 3.38
N GLU A 14 25.57 12.43 3.10
CA GLU A 14 26.08 12.69 1.75
C GLU A 14 27.61 12.72 1.74
N ILE A 15 28.17 12.22 0.65
CA ILE A 15 29.58 12.38 0.30
C ILE A 15 29.64 12.80 -1.17
N GLU A 16 30.70 13.54 -1.53
CA GLU A 16 30.96 13.87 -2.93
C GLU A 16 31.12 12.61 -3.76
N LYS A 17 30.68 12.67 -5.02
CA LYS A 17 30.79 11.54 -5.94
C LYS A 17 32.26 11.27 -6.23
N HIS A 18 32.72 10.07 -5.87
CA HIS A 18 34.08 9.62 -6.13
C HIS A 18 34.07 8.25 -6.81
N ASP A 19 34.71 8.13 -7.96
CA ASP A 19 34.63 6.92 -8.80
C ASP A 19 35.20 5.67 -8.11
N LEU A 20 36.28 5.83 -7.32
CA LEU A 20 36.84 4.74 -6.52
C LEU A 20 35.83 4.18 -5.51
N VAL A 21 35.10 5.06 -4.81
CA VAL A 21 34.09 4.68 -3.81
C VAL A 21 32.97 3.92 -4.49
N LEU A 22 32.48 4.42 -5.63
CA LEU A 22 31.43 3.75 -6.40
C LEU A 22 31.86 2.36 -6.89
N LEU A 23 33.11 2.23 -7.36
CA LEU A 23 33.64 0.96 -7.83
C LEU A 23 33.78 -0.06 -6.70
N VAL A 24 34.27 0.36 -5.52
CA VAL A 24 34.30 -0.49 -4.32
C VAL A 24 32.89 -0.92 -3.91
N LEU A 25 31.93 0.01 -3.86
CA LEU A 25 30.53 -0.30 -3.55
C LEU A 25 29.92 -1.29 -4.54
N GLU A 26 30.21 -1.14 -5.83
CA GLU A 26 29.70 -2.04 -6.88
C GLU A 26 30.26 -3.46 -6.75
N ILE A 27 31.57 -3.59 -6.47
CA ILE A 27 32.20 -4.90 -6.23
C ILE A 27 31.65 -5.54 -4.96
N CYS A 28 31.47 -4.74 -3.89
CA CYS A 28 30.97 -5.18 -2.59
C CYS A 28 29.45 -5.34 -2.51
N LEU A 29 28.73 -5.29 -3.65
CA LEU A 29 27.32 -5.74 -3.70
C LEU A 29 27.16 -7.22 -3.32
N VAL A 30 28.23 -7.99 -3.47
CA VAL A 30 28.38 -9.34 -2.91
C VAL A 30 29.48 -9.32 -1.84
N PRO A 31 29.35 -10.12 -0.76
CA PRO A 31 30.41 -10.26 0.23
C PRO A 31 31.73 -10.64 -0.46
N THR A 32 32.74 -9.77 -0.32
CA THR A 32 34.04 -9.91 -0.99
C THR A 32 35.15 -9.81 0.04
N ALA A 33 36.07 -10.79 0.05
CA ALA A 33 37.20 -10.76 0.97
C ALA A 33 38.12 -9.57 0.65
N ILE A 34 38.64 -8.89 1.68
CA ILE A 34 39.48 -7.69 1.49
C ILE A 34 40.70 -7.97 0.60
N ASN A 35 41.33 -9.13 0.74
CA ASN A 35 42.48 -9.52 -0.08
C ASN A 35 42.12 -9.73 -1.56
N GLU A 36 40.89 -10.18 -1.85
CA GLU A 36 40.39 -10.32 -3.22
C GLU A 36 39.98 -8.98 -3.81
N LEU A 37 39.39 -8.10 -2.99
CA LEU A 37 39.00 -6.76 -3.37
C LEU A 37 40.22 -5.94 -3.82
N ILE A 38 41.25 -5.86 -2.98
CA ILE A 38 42.46 -5.06 -3.28
C ILE A 38 43.31 -5.65 -4.41
N ALA A 39 43.13 -6.93 -4.73
CA ALA A 39 43.86 -7.61 -5.80
C ALA A 39 43.18 -7.48 -7.18
N LYS A 40 42.02 -6.82 -7.29
CA LYS A 40 41.35 -6.66 -8.59
C LYS A 40 42.13 -5.73 -9.52
N ASP A 41 42.24 -6.13 -10.79
CA ASP A 41 42.99 -5.39 -11.82
C ASP A 41 42.58 -3.92 -11.95
N VAL A 42 41.30 -3.61 -11.69
CA VAL A 42 40.76 -2.24 -11.72
C VAL A 42 41.43 -1.30 -10.70
N PHE A 43 42.06 -1.84 -9.66
CA PHE A 43 42.79 -1.09 -8.63
C PHE A 43 44.32 -1.20 -8.75
N ALA A 44 44.84 -1.86 -9.79
CA ALA A 44 46.28 -2.12 -9.92
C ALA A 44 47.15 -0.84 -9.99
N ALA A 45 46.55 0.29 -10.37
CA ALA A 45 47.22 1.59 -10.46
C ALA A 45 47.17 2.42 -9.17
N ILE A 46 46.48 1.94 -8.13
CA ILE A 46 46.28 2.63 -6.85
C ILE A 46 47.23 2.03 -5.80
N ASP A 47 47.81 2.86 -4.94
CA ASP A 47 48.61 2.37 -3.82
C ASP A 47 47.75 1.53 -2.86
N GLN A 48 48.26 0.38 -2.42
CA GLN A 48 47.47 -0.56 -1.62
C GLN A 48 47.18 -0.03 -0.21
N GLU A 49 48.07 0.76 0.40
CA GLU A 49 47.84 1.34 1.72
C GLU A 49 46.82 2.47 1.62
N GLU A 50 46.88 3.26 0.55
CA GLU A 50 45.84 4.25 0.23
C GLU A 50 44.46 3.60 0.06
N LEU A 51 44.35 2.53 -0.75
CA LEU A 51 43.09 1.81 -0.96
C LEU A 51 42.53 1.22 0.34
N LYS A 52 43.38 0.63 1.19
CA LYS A 52 42.96 0.13 2.51
C LYS A 52 42.46 1.25 3.42
N SER A 53 43.12 2.42 3.40
CA SER A 53 42.65 3.59 4.15
C SER A 53 41.26 4.02 3.67
N TYR A 54 41.04 4.11 2.36
CA TYR A 54 39.72 4.42 1.79
C TYR A 54 38.65 3.41 2.20
N ILE A 55 38.96 2.11 2.15
CA ILE A 55 38.02 1.06 2.59
C ILE A 55 37.72 1.20 4.09
N SER A 56 38.73 1.49 4.91
CA SER A 56 38.56 1.72 6.34
C SER A 56 37.65 2.93 6.61
N ASP A 57 37.83 4.03 5.87
CA ASP A 57 36.98 5.21 5.97
C ASP A 57 35.55 4.90 5.52
N MET A 58 35.36 4.11 4.47
CA MET A 58 34.04 3.65 4.02
C MET A 58 33.34 2.79 5.07
N VAL A 59 34.06 1.94 5.79
CA VAL A 59 33.52 1.19 6.93
C VAL A 59 33.15 2.14 8.08
N GLY A 60 34.03 3.10 8.40
CA GLY A 60 33.77 4.12 9.44
C GLY A 60 32.56 5.00 9.14
N LEU A 61 32.33 5.30 7.86
CA LEU A 61 31.16 6.01 7.34
C LEU A 61 29.94 5.10 7.14
N GLN A 62 30.01 3.80 7.46
CA GLN A 62 28.92 2.84 7.30
C GLN A 62 28.45 2.64 5.85
N LEU A 63 29.31 2.94 4.88
CA LEU A 63 29.09 2.62 3.46
C LEU A 63 29.32 1.14 3.18
N LEU A 64 30.14 0.48 3.99
CA LEU A 64 30.41 -0.95 3.94
C LEU A 64 30.10 -1.60 5.28
N LEU A 65 29.52 -2.80 5.22
CA LEU A 65 29.44 -3.73 6.34
C LEU A 65 30.52 -4.79 6.20
N THR A 66 31.01 -5.27 7.34
CA THR A 66 32.07 -6.27 7.46
C THR A 66 31.54 -7.57 8.06
N GLU A 67 32.29 -8.65 7.95
CA GLU A 67 31.97 -9.95 8.56
C GLU A 67 31.87 -9.90 10.10
N LYS A 68 32.32 -8.80 10.71
CA LYS A 68 32.19 -8.55 12.15
C LYS A 68 30.85 -7.91 12.52
N ASP A 69 30.11 -7.38 11.55
CA ASP A 69 28.79 -6.79 11.77
C ASP A 69 27.72 -7.88 11.93
N PRO A 70 26.75 -7.70 12.84
CA PRO A 70 25.79 -8.74 13.17
C PRO A 70 24.89 -9.16 12.00
N ASN A 71 24.48 -10.43 12.03
CA ASN A 71 23.42 -10.96 11.19
C ASN A 71 22.26 -11.48 12.07
N ILE A 72 21.01 -11.20 11.68
CA ILE A 72 19.82 -11.73 12.36
C ILE A 72 19.16 -12.89 11.62
N ILE A 73 19.46 -13.06 10.33
CA ILE A 73 19.03 -14.19 9.52
C ILE A 73 20.25 -15.08 9.23
N GLY A 74 20.07 -16.39 9.34
CA GLY A 74 21.09 -17.39 9.01
C GLY A 74 21.91 -17.84 10.22
N PRO A 75 23.21 -18.17 10.04
CA PRO A 75 24.01 -18.80 11.08
C PRO A 75 24.19 -17.90 12.30
N ASP A 76 24.35 -18.51 13.48
CA ASP A 76 24.61 -17.75 14.71
C ASP A 76 25.83 -16.83 14.59
N TYR A 77 25.63 -15.56 14.93
CA TYR A 77 26.64 -14.51 14.82
C TYR A 77 27.91 -14.82 15.60
N PHE A 78 27.79 -15.26 16.86
CA PHE A 78 28.96 -15.49 17.73
C PHE A 78 29.79 -16.67 17.22
N LYS A 79 29.14 -17.75 16.78
CA LYS A 79 29.82 -18.86 16.10
C LYS A 79 30.51 -18.40 14.82
N ARG A 80 29.85 -17.56 14.01
CA ARG A 80 30.39 -17.06 12.74
C ARG A 80 31.67 -16.25 12.93
N ILE A 81 31.74 -15.42 13.97
CA ILE A 81 32.95 -14.62 14.28
C ILE A 81 33.98 -15.38 15.13
N GLY A 82 33.74 -16.65 15.47
CA GLY A 82 34.63 -17.46 16.31
C GLY A 82 34.70 -16.99 17.76
N PHE A 83 33.64 -16.35 18.28
CA PHE A 83 33.58 -15.92 19.66
C PHE A 83 33.04 -17.05 20.56
N GLU A 84 33.89 -17.53 21.47
CA GLU A 84 33.50 -18.50 22.50
C GLU A 84 33.19 -17.77 23.82
N GLU A 85 31.95 -17.89 24.30
CA GLU A 85 31.52 -17.25 25.54
C GLU A 85 32.02 -18.04 26.77
N VAL A 86 33.04 -17.53 27.46
CA VAL A 86 33.58 -18.17 28.68
C VAL A 86 32.99 -17.51 29.94
N GLY A 87 32.23 -18.27 30.72
CA GLY A 87 31.96 -17.95 32.14
C GLY A 87 30.86 -16.91 32.44
N LYS A 88 29.98 -16.54 31.50
CA LYS A 88 28.79 -15.70 31.77
C LYS A 88 27.49 -16.50 31.68
N ARG A 89 26.49 -16.06 32.46
CA ARG A 89 25.14 -16.62 32.46
C ARG A 89 24.40 -16.11 31.22
N MET A 90 23.90 -17.02 30.38
CA MET A 90 23.08 -16.67 29.21
C MET A 90 21.90 -15.80 29.63
N GLN A 91 21.74 -14.64 28.99
CA GLN A 91 20.66 -13.68 29.29
C GLN A 91 19.37 -14.00 28.53
N TYR A 92 19.45 -14.78 27.44
CA TYR A 92 18.32 -15.17 26.60
C TYR A 92 18.44 -16.64 26.24
N ILE A 93 17.37 -17.41 26.46
CA ILE A 93 17.30 -18.85 26.19
C ILE A 93 15.98 -19.13 25.51
N ILE A 94 16.03 -19.89 24.40
CA ILE A 94 14.88 -20.59 23.86
C ILE A 94 15.03 -22.04 24.32
N ALA A 95 14.05 -22.51 25.10
CA ALA A 95 14.04 -23.88 25.59
C ALA A 95 13.06 -24.72 24.77
N GLU A 96 13.48 -25.94 24.45
CA GLU A 96 12.67 -26.96 23.81
C GLU A 96 12.60 -28.17 24.73
N SER A 97 11.39 -28.71 24.92
CA SER A 97 11.16 -29.96 25.65
C SER A 97 10.74 -31.02 24.65
N ALA A 98 11.49 -32.13 24.59
CA ALA A 98 11.17 -33.23 23.70
C ALA A 98 9.84 -33.89 24.11
N VAL A 99 8.98 -34.16 23.13
CA VAL A 99 7.73 -34.90 23.33
C VAL A 99 8.06 -36.39 23.44
N GLU A 100 7.72 -37.03 24.57
CA GLU A 100 7.98 -38.46 24.76
C GLU A 100 6.97 -39.34 24.02
N ASN A 101 5.70 -38.97 24.10
CA ASN A 101 4.58 -39.66 23.46
C ASN A 101 3.36 -38.73 23.37
N GLY A 102 2.37 -39.14 22.57
CA GLY A 102 1.09 -38.44 22.43
C GLY A 102 1.05 -37.42 21.30
N THR A 103 -0.16 -36.95 21.00
CA THR A 103 -0.45 -35.92 20.00
C THR A 103 -1.60 -35.05 20.50
N VAL A 104 -1.69 -33.81 20.04
CA VAL A 104 -2.81 -32.92 20.37
C VAL A 104 -4.05 -33.33 19.58
N ASP A 105 -5.18 -33.53 20.27
CA ASP A 105 -6.47 -33.73 19.62
C ASP A 105 -6.95 -32.42 18.97
N LEU A 106 -7.13 -32.46 17.65
CA LEU A 106 -7.54 -31.31 16.85
C LEU A 106 -9.07 -31.14 16.78
N VAL A 107 -9.86 -32.11 17.24
CA VAL A 107 -11.34 -32.05 17.18
C VAL A 107 -11.92 -30.81 17.86
N PRO A 108 -11.45 -30.37 19.05
CA PRO A 108 -11.93 -29.14 19.68
C PRO A 108 -11.70 -27.87 18.86
N PHE A 109 -10.73 -27.88 17.95
CA PHE A 109 -10.31 -26.72 17.13
C PHE A 109 -10.99 -26.68 15.76
N ARG A 110 -11.81 -27.67 15.41
CA ARG A 110 -12.41 -27.84 14.06
C ARG A 110 -13.26 -26.67 13.56
N PHE A 111 -13.74 -25.81 14.48
CA PHE A 111 -14.61 -24.68 14.14
C PHE A 111 -13.84 -23.38 13.86
N ILE A 112 -12.50 -23.38 14.00
CA ILE A 112 -11.68 -22.18 13.74
C ILE A 112 -11.87 -21.66 12.30
N PRO A 113 -11.90 -22.48 11.23
CA PRO A 113 -12.11 -21.97 9.88
C PRO A 113 -13.45 -21.24 9.70
N GLU A 114 -14.51 -21.72 10.35
CA GLU A 114 -15.82 -21.04 10.33
C GLU A 114 -15.76 -19.71 11.08
N LEU A 115 -15.05 -19.66 12.21
CA LEU A 115 -14.81 -18.42 12.95
C LEU A 115 -14.00 -17.40 12.15
N VAL A 116 -12.98 -17.85 11.39
CA VAL A 116 -12.20 -16.98 10.50
C VAL A 116 -13.10 -16.24 9.52
N GLU A 117 -14.05 -16.93 8.89
CA GLU A 117 -14.98 -16.29 7.95
C GLU A 117 -15.92 -15.29 8.64
N ILE A 118 -16.37 -15.58 9.87
CA ILE A 118 -17.15 -14.63 10.67
C ILE A 118 -16.32 -13.38 10.98
N LEU A 119 -15.10 -13.56 11.50
CA LEU A 119 -14.21 -12.46 11.85
C LEU A 119 -13.79 -11.67 10.61
N ARG A 120 -13.60 -12.31 9.46
CA ARG A 120 -13.29 -11.65 8.19
C ARG A 120 -14.40 -10.68 7.77
N ASN A 121 -15.67 -10.99 8.07
CA ASN A 121 -16.79 -10.08 7.80
C ASN A 121 -16.82 -8.91 8.77
N LEU A 122 -16.44 -9.12 10.04
CA LEU A 122 -16.40 -8.08 11.07
C LEU A 122 -15.14 -7.21 11.02
N ALA A 123 -14.06 -7.73 10.43
CA ALA A 123 -12.77 -7.07 10.44
C ALA A 123 -12.79 -5.78 9.62
N VAL A 124 -12.08 -4.79 10.13
CA VAL A 124 -11.78 -3.57 9.38
C VAL A 124 -10.67 -3.89 8.39
N LYS A 125 -10.78 -3.39 7.16
CA LYS A 125 -9.71 -3.52 6.17
C LYS A 125 -8.43 -2.89 6.75
N PRO A 126 -7.28 -3.57 6.72
CA PRO A 126 -6.03 -2.97 7.17
C PRO A 126 -5.75 -1.72 6.33
N LYS A 127 -5.65 -0.56 6.98
CA LYS A 127 -5.30 0.70 6.34
C LYS A 127 -4.05 1.27 7.01
N SER A 128 -3.02 1.52 6.21
CA SER A 128 -1.90 2.37 6.59
C SER A 128 -2.14 3.74 5.99
N SER A 129 -2.40 4.75 6.84
CA SER A 129 -2.51 6.15 6.40
C SER A 129 -1.25 6.61 5.69
N SER A 130 -0.10 6.12 6.14
CA SER A 130 1.22 6.43 5.59
C SER A 130 1.36 5.89 4.17
N LEU A 131 0.91 4.65 3.94
CA LEU A 131 0.87 4.04 2.61
C LEU A 131 -0.11 4.75 1.66
N GLU A 132 -1.30 5.14 2.14
CA GLU A 132 -2.28 5.89 1.33
C GLU A 132 -1.72 7.26 0.90
N LYS A 133 -1.12 8.01 1.83
CA LYS A 133 -0.42 9.27 1.52
C LYS A 133 0.70 9.06 0.50
N PHE A 134 1.50 8.00 0.68
CA PHE A 134 2.58 7.65 -0.22
C PHE A 134 2.07 7.35 -1.64
N ILE A 135 0.99 6.58 -1.78
CA ILE A 135 0.37 6.26 -3.09
C ILE A 135 -0.06 7.55 -3.81
N VAL A 136 -0.68 8.49 -3.09
CA VAL A 136 -1.12 9.79 -3.65
C VAL A 136 0.09 10.62 -4.08
N ALA A 137 1.07 10.81 -3.20
CA ALA A 137 2.28 11.57 -3.49
C ALA A 137 3.08 10.95 -4.65
N PHE A 138 3.20 9.63 -4.68
CA PHE A 138 3.88 8.90 -5.75
C PHE A 138 3.15 9.09 -7.07
N SER A 139 1.83 8.90 -7.09
CA SER A 139 1.05 9.07 -8.30
C SER A 139 1.10 10.51 -8.83
N SER A 140 1.23 11.51 -7.95
CA SER A 140 1.39 12.91 -8.35
C SER A 140 2.78 13.21 -8.93
N LYS A 141 3.86 12.76 -8.28
CA LYS A 141 5.25 13.06 -8.73
C LYS A 141 5.72 12.12 -9.84
N PHE A 142 5.38 10.84 -9.73
CA PHE A 142 5.87 9.77 -10.59
C PHE A 142 4.82 9.23 -11.57
N GLU A 143 3.55 9.60 -11.44
CA GLU A 143 2.47 9.12 -12.32
C GLU A 143 2.47 7.58 -12.40
N ARG A 144 2.47 7.00 -13.61
CA ARG A 144 2.53 5.54 -13.84
C ARG A 144 3.97 4.99 -13.92
N ARG A 145 4.98 5.80 -13.57
CA ARG A 145 6.38 5.41 -13.73
C ARG A 145 6.79 4.34 -12.72
N GLU A 146 7.70 3.51 -13.18
CA GLU A 146 8.48 2.63 -12.31
C GLU A 146 9.84 3.29 -12.07
N VAL A 147 10.19 3.53 -10.81
CA VAL A 147 11.46 4.17 -10.41
C VAL A 147 12.21 3.31 -9.39
N PRO A 148 13.52 3.52 -9.18
CA PRO A 148 14.24 2.83 -8.11
C PRO A 148 13.60 3.11 -6.74
N LEU A 149 13.49 2.08 -5.90
CA LEU A 149 12.87 2.20 -4.58
C LEU A 149 13.52 3.29 -3.73
N MET A 150 14.86 3.32 -3.69
CA MET A 150 15.60 4.33 -2.93
C MET A 150 15.43 5.75 -3.49
N LEU A 151 15.17 5.90 -4.79
CA LEU A 151 14.86 7.20 -5.37
C LEU A 151 13.47 7.69 -4.94
N ALA A 152 12.49 6.80 -4.83
CA ALA A 152 11.15 7.17 -4.37
C ALA A 152 11.15 7.57 -2.89
N LEU A 153 11.91 6.86 -2.06
CA LEU A 153 12.04 7.10 -0.62
C LEU A 153 12.95 8.27 -0.25
N ASP A 154 13.68 8.83 -1.21
CA ASP A 154 14.52 10.00 -0.95
C ASP A 154 13.64 11.24 -0.67
N PRO A 155 13.85 12.00 0.40
CA PRO A 155 12.99 13.15 0.73
C PRO A 155 13.17 14.34 -0.22
N GLU A 156 14.30 14.46 -0.91
CA GLU A 156 14.62 15.61 -1.75
C GLU A 156 14.27 15.33 -3.22
N ILE A 157 14.77 14.23 -3.77
CA ILE A 157 14.52 13.87 -5.19
C ILE A 157 13.30 12.98 -5.35
N GLY A 158 12.85 12.33 -4.28
CA GLY A 158 11.70 11.44 -4.19
C GLY A 158 10.50 12.07 -3.49
N ILE A 159 9.81 11.29 -2.68
CA ILE A 159 8.65 11.75 -1.90
C ILE A 159 8.76 11.40 -0.41
N GLY A 160 9.82 10.69 0.02
CA GLY A 160 9.93 10.17 1.38
C GLY A 160 8.87 9.13 1.73
N TYR A 161 8.82 8.72 2.99
CA TYR A 161 7.75 7.88 3.53
C TYR A 161 7.42 8.28 4.97
N ASP A 162 6.17 8.68 5.19
CA ASP A 162 5.63 9.07 6.51
C ASP A 162 6.42 10.18 7.21
N GLU A 163 7.13 11.00 6.42
CA GLU A 163 8.00 12.09 6.86
C GLU A 163 9.09 11.65 7.84
N LEU A 164 9.37 10.34 7.97
CA LEU A 164 10.29 9.80 8.97
C LEU A 164 11.72 10.32 8.80
N GLU A 165 12.07 10.76 7.59
CA GLU A 165 13.38 11.31 7.24
C GLU A 165 13.65 12.73 7.77
N GLN A 166 12.62 13.42 8.28
CA GLN A 166 12.70 14.82 8.73
C GLN A 166 13.01 14.98 10.23
N SER A 167 13.78 14.06 10.82
CA SER A 167 14.14 14.03 12.25
C SER A 167 15.16 15.13 12.66
N GLY A 168 14.88 16.40 12.33
CA GLY A 168 15.44 17.56 13.01
C GLY A 168 14.67 17.85 14.29
N ALA A 169 15.37 18.09 15.41
CA ALA A 169 14.80 18.27 16.74
C ALA A 169 13.71 19.36 16.89
N SER A 170 13.54 20.26 15.90
CA SER A 170 12.56 21.35 15.93
C SER A 170 11.15 20.99 15.42
N GLU A 171 10.96 19.89 14.70
CA GLU A 171 9.67 19.58 14.04
C GLU A 171 8.82 18.51 14.76
N ASN A 172 9.39 17.82 15.76
CA ASN A 172 8.67 16.82 16.57
C ASN A 172 7.44 17.37 17.30
N PHE A 173 7.41 18.68 17.61
CA PHE A 173 6.24 19.32 18.23
C PHE A 173 5.08 19.47 17.24
N VAL A 174 5.34 19.79 15.97
CA VAL A 174 4.30 19.97 14.94
C VAL A 174 3.71 18.63 14.52
N ARG A 175 4.50 17.55 14.52
CA ARG A 175 4.05 16.17 14.26
C ARG A 175 2.91 15.71 15.18
N GLN A 176 2.85 16.18 16.43
CA GLN A 176 1.73 15.85 17.33
C GLN A 176 0.38 16.48 16.92
N PHE A 177 0.40 17.52 16.06
CA PHE A 177 -0.78 18.25 15.62
C PHE A 177 -1.13 18.02 14.13
N ALA A 178 -0.22 17.47 13.33
CA ALA A 178 -0.43 17.19 11.91
C ALA A 178 -1.09 15.82 11.69
N GLY A 179 -2.34 15.83 11.18
CA GLY A 179 -2.99 14.62 10.67
C GLY A 179 -3.70 13.76 11.70
N ARG A 180 -4.73 14.31 12.38
CA ARG A 180 -5.76 13.45 12.99
C ARG A 180 -6.51 12.73 11.87
N PRO A 181 -6.54 11.39 11.83
CA PRO A 181 -7.31 10.67 10.83
C PRO A 181 -8.79 11.02 10.97
N VAL A 182 -9.41 11.39 9.86
CA VAL A 182 -10.86 11.47 9.76
C VAL A 182 -11.37 10.04 9.72
N ASN A 183 -11.90 9.55 10.84
CA ASN A 183 -12.55 8.24 10.89
C ASN A 183 -13.86 8.29 10.10
N GLU A 184 -13.81 7.93 8.83
CA GLU A 184 -15.00 7.46 8.11
C GLU A 184 -15.40 6.12 8.73
N ALA A 185 -16.32 6.18 9.67
CA ALA A 185 -16.87 4.98 10.29
C ALA A 185 -17.69 4.19 9.26
N ASP A 186 -17.20 2.99 8.95
CA ASP A 186 -17.86 1.99 8.11
C ASP A 186 -19.28 1.72 8.62
N ILE A 187 -20.27 1.82 7.72
CA ILE A 187 -21.71 1.74 8.06
C ILE A 187 -22.06 0.39 8.72
N ASP A 188 -21.38 -0.67 8.34
CA ASP A 188 -21.58 -2.01 8.90
C ASP A 188 -21.07 -2.13 10.34
N LEU A 189 -19.95 -1.49 10.68
CA LEU A 189 -19.40 -1.47 12.05
C LEU A 189 -20.32 -0.72 13.00
N LYS A 190 -20.96 0.37 12.54
CA LYS A 190 -21.99 1.05 13.33
C LYS A 190 -23.17 0.14 13.64
N THR A 191 -23.62 -0.65 12.66
CA THR A 191 -24.71 -1.60 12.84
C THR A 191 -24.34 -2.71 13.82
N PHE A 192 -23.13 -3.27 13.69
CA PHE A 192 -22.57 -4.23 14.65
C PHE A 192 -22.54 -3.63 16.07
N ASN A 193 -21.95 -2.45 16.24
CA ASN A 193 -21.83 -1.75 17.52
C ASN A 193 -23.18 -1.44 18.18
N ASN A 194 -24.19 -1.10 17.38
CA ASN A 194 -25.54 -0.87 17.87
C ASN A 194 -26.20 -2.18 18.36
N ASN A 195 -26.09 -3.26 17.57
CA ASN A 195 -26.64 -4.57 17.92
C ASN A 195 -26.02 -5.10 19.22
N ILE A 196 -24.68 -5.10 19.32
CA ILE A 196 -24.00 -5.57 20.52
C ILE A 196 -24.33 -4.70 21.75
N SER A 197 -24.41 -3.37 21.60
CA SER A 197 -24.79 -2.47 22.69
C SER A 197 -26.21 -2.76 23.20
N SER A 198 -27.16 -3.03 22.29
CA SER A 198 -28.54 -3.37 22.66
C SER A 198 -28.68 -4.69 23.43
N LEU A 199 -27.80 -5.67 23.14
CA LEU A 199 -27.79 -6.95 23.85
C LEU A 199 -27.13 -6.84 25.22
N ILE A 200 -26.14 -5.96 25.37
CA ILE A 200 -25.49 -5.65 26.64
C ILE A 200 -26.44 -4.87 27.57
N GLU A 201 -27.16 -3.88 27.04
CA GLU A 201 -28.02 -2.96 27.81
C GLU A 201 -29.50 -3.42 27.91
N GLY A 202 -29.84 -4.58 27.35
CA GLY A 202 -31.20 -5.10 27.31
C GLY A 202 -31.78 -5.44 28.69
N LYS A 203 -33.11 -5.64 28.76
CA LYS A 203 -33.84 -5.96 30.01
C LYS A 203 -33.40 -7.28 30.69
N ALA A 204 -32.70 -8.14 29.96
CA ALA A 204 -32.05 -9.35 30.48
C ALA A 204 -30.65 -9.43 29.85
N PRO A 205 -29.62 -8.81 30.47
CA PRO A 205 -28.28 -8.78 29.89
C PRO A 205 -27.74 -10.20 29.76
N GLN A 206 -27.34 -10.56 28.54
CA GLN A 206 -26.78 -11.88 28.25
C GLN A 206 -25.30 -11.91 28.64
N ARG A 207 -24.90 -12.89 29.46
CA ARG A 207 -23.48 -13.09 29.83
C ARG A 207 -22.65 -13.71 28.71
N VAL A 208 -23.28 -14.47 27.82
CA VAL A 208 -22.66 -15.08 26.64
C VAL A 208 -23.46 -14.65 25.41
N ILE A 209 -22.77 -14.04 24.44
CA ILE A 209 -23.34 -13.61 23.17
C ILE A 209 -22.68 -14.40 22.04
N MET A 210 -23.51 -14.98 21.17
CA MET A 210 -23.03 -15.72 20.01
C MET A 210 -22.66 -14.75 18.88
N ILE A 211 -21.36 -14.67 18.54
CA ILE A 211 -20.85 -13.65 17.61
C ILE A 211 -21.46 -13.72 16.21
N ASN A 212 -21.91 -14.89 15.77
CA ASN A 212 -22.58 -15.09 14.48
C ASN A 212 -23.96 -14.42 14.40
N GLU A 213 -24.58 -14.09 15.53
CA GLU A 213 -25.85 -13.37 15.59
C GLU A 213 -25.68 -11.86 15.36
N LEU A 214 -24.44 -11.36 15.43
CA LEU A 214 -24.12 -9.93 15.35
C LEU A 214 -23.79 -9.44 13.94
N ILE A 215 -23.64 -10.34 12.96
CA ILE A 215 -23.08 -10.02 11.63
C ILE A 215 -24.15 -9.33 10.76
N PRO A 216 -23.90 -8.10 10.25
CA PRO A 216 -24.81 -7.41 9.36
C PRO A 216 -24.69 -7.95 7.92
N GLY A 217 -25.28 -9.11 7.63
CA GLY A 217 -25.33 -9.66 6.27
C GLY A 217 -23.96 -9.94 5.62
N LYS A 218 -23.95 -10.29 4.31
CA LYS A 218 -22.71 -10.56 3.55
C LYS A 218 -22.15 -9.27 2.95
N ARG A 219 -20.88 -8.96 3.23
CA ARG A 219 -20.14 -7.87 2.57
C ARG A 219 -19.81 -8.19 1.12
N SER A 220 -19.93 -7.20 0.24
CA SER A 220 -19.71 -7.35 -1.20
C SER A 220 -18.22 -7.29 -1.63
N SER A 221 -17.30 -6.83 -0.75
CA SER A 221 -15.86 -6.74 -1.06
C SER A 221 -14.97 -7.10 0.13
N LEU A 222 -14.71 -8.40 0.31
CA LEU A 222 -13.77 -8.91 1.31
C LEU A 222 -12.37 -9.01 0.71
N LEU A 223 -11.34 -8.60 1.46
CA LEU A 223 -9.95 -8.85 1.09
C LEU A 223 -9.63 -10.35 1.27
N PRO A 224 -8.76 -10.92 0.43
CA PRO A 224 -8.32 -12.31 0.59
C PRO A 224 -7.53 -12.49 1.89
N LEU A 225 -7.58 -13.69 2.45
CA LEU A 225 -6.75 -14.07 3.60
C LEU A 225 -5.31 -14.36 3.13
N PRO A 226 -4.31 -14.20 4.01
CA PRO A 226 -2.97 -14.71 3.76
C PRO A 226 -2.97 -16.23 3.59
N ASN A 227 -2.14 -16.74 2.66
CA ASN A 227 -2.01 -18.18 2.41
C ASN A 227 -1.61 -18.99 3.63
N THR A 228 -0.86 -18.41 4.57
CA THR A 228 -0.63 -18.98 5.89
C THR A 228 -0.77 -17.90 6.96
N PHE A 229 -1.31 -18.25 8.13
CA PHE A 229 -1.36 -17.37 9.30
C PHE A 229 -1.57 -18.18 10.59
N SER A 230 -1.40 -17.54 11.75
CA SER A 230 -1.41 -18.22 13.04
C SER A 230 -2.69 -17.97 13.83
N VAL A 231 -3.10 -18.99 14.59
CA VAL A 231 -4.03 -18.87 15.71
C VAL A 231 -3.32 -19.25 16.99
N MET A 232 -3.34 -18.36 17.96
CA MET A 232 -2.89 -18.60 19.31
C MET A 232 -4.11 -18.89 20.18
N ALA A 233 -4.16 -20.06 20.80
CA ALA A 233 -5.33 -20.50 21.54
C ALA A 233 -4.98 -21.30 22.80
N ARG A 234 -5.84 -21.21 23.81
CA ARG A 234 -5.77 -22.01 25.03
C ARG A 234 -7.00 -22.89 25.13
N ARG A 235 -6.82 -24.11 25.65
CA ARG A 235 -7.93 -25.04 25.90
C ARG A 235 -8.25 -25.05 27.39
N SER A 236 -9.55 -24.99 27.71
CA SER A 236 -10.05 -25.23 29.06
C SER A 236 -11.30 -26.11 28.98
N GLY A 237 -11.16 -27.38 29.37
CA GLY A 237 -12.19 -28.40 29.16
C GLY A 237 -12.52 -28.54 27.66
N ASN A 238 -13.77 -28.26 27.30
CA ASN A 238 -14.25 -28.30 25.91
C ASN A 238 -14.18 -26.95 25.18
N GLU A 239 -13.86 -25.86 25.90
CA GLU A 239 -13.81 -24.51 25.36
C GLU A 239 -12.39 -24.17 24.88
N ILE A 240 -12.32 -23.40 23.80
CA ILE A 240 -11.07 -22.89 23.22
C ILE A 240 -11.10 -21.37 23.27
N PHE A 241 -10.20 -20.78 24.04
CA PHE A 241 -10.03 -19.33 24.13
C PHE A 241 -9.06 -18.90 23.03
N ILE A 242 -9.50 -17.99 22.16
CA ILE A 242 -8.69 -17.44 21.07
C ILE A 242 -7.98 -16.19 21.61
N ASP A 243 -6.68 -16.28 21.83
CA ASP A 243 -5.88 -15.15 22.29
C ASP A 243 -5.45 -14.26 21.10
N HIS A 244 -5.16 -14.87 19.95
CA HIS A 244 -4.82 -14.16 18.71
C HIS A 244 -5.23 -14.98 17.48
N ILE A 245 -5.70 -14.30 16.44
CA ILE A 245 -5.97 -14.89 15.12
C ILE A 245 -5.60 -13.90 14.00
N GLY A 246 -4.90 -14.41 12.98
CA GLY A 246 -4.44 -13.65 11.83
C GLY A 246 -2.92 -13.53 11.77
N GLY A 247 -2.43 -12.45 11.16
CA GLY A 247 -1.04 -12.26 10.77
C GLY A 247 -0.88 -12.25 9.25
N ILE A 248 0.35 -12.03 8.79
CA ILE A 248 0.69 -11.92 7.35
C ILE A 248 1.30 -13.22 6.80
N SER A 249 1.78 -14.05 7.72
CA SER A 249 2.35 -15.38 7.53
C SER A 249 2.35 -16.09 8.89
N ALA A 250 2.22 -17.42 8.91
CA ALA A 250 2.44 -18.19 10.14
C ALA A 250 3.89 -18.05 10.66
N ASN A 251 4.83 -17.75 9.77
CA ASN A 251 6.24 -17.58 10.12
C ASN A 251 6.52 -16.34 10.97
N THR A 252 5.56 -15.42 11.10
CA THR A 252 5.64 -14.28 12.03
C THR A 252 5.90 -14.76 13.47
N LEU A 253 5.20 -15.82 13.91
CA LEU A 253 5.37 -16.37 15.25
C LEU A 253 6.39 -17.52 15.29
N ASN A 254 6.50 -18.30 14.21
CA ASN A 254 7.37 -19.48 14.18
C ASN A 254 8.86 -19.14 14.00
N GLY A 255 9.19 -18.02 13.35
CA GLY A 255 10.55 -17.72 12.89
C GLY A 255 11.61 -17.75 13.99
N ARG A 256 11.32 -17.19 15.17
CA ARG A 256 12.30 -17.18 16.28
C ARG A 256 12.67 -18.56 16.81
N PHE A 257 11.83 -19.58 16.59
CA PHE A 257 12.08 -20.94 17.09
C PHE A 257 12.93 -21.77 16.14
N THR A 258 13.14 -21.29 14.91
CA THR A 258 13.92 -22.01 13.88
C THR A 258 15.40 -22.18 14.25
N ILE A 259 15.95 -21.29 15.07
CA ILE A 259 17.33 -21.41 15.60
C ILE A 259 17.45 -22.47 16.70
N ALA A 260 16.34 -22.84 17.34
CA ALA A 260 16.32 -23.78 18.45
C ALA A 260 15.98 -25.21 18.01
N SER A 261 15.15 -25.36 16.96
CA SER A 261 14.61 -26.66 16.54
C SER A 261 14.62 -26.80 15.01
N SER A 262 15.26 -27.87 14.51
CA SER A 262 15.27 -28.20 13.08
C SER A 262 13.87 -28.53 12.55
N GLU A 263 13.01 -29.13 13.38
CA GLU A 263 11.63 -29.41 13.03
C GLU A 263 10.84 -28.11 12.80
N MET A 264 11.06 -27.09 13.64
CA MET A 264 10.45 -25.77 13.46
C MET A 264 10.97 -25.04 12.22
N LEU A 265 12.24 -25.23 11.85
CA LEU A 265 12.78 -24.73 10.58
C LEU A 265 12.08 -25.39 9.38
N GLU A 266 11.88 -26.71 9.40
CA GLU A 266 11.17 -27.44 8.33
C GLU A 266 9.72 -26.98 8.21
N ILE A 267 8.99 -26.84 9.33
CA ILE A 267 7.62 -26.30 9.35
C ILE A 267 7.59 -24.89 8.77
N SER A 268 8.54 -24.03 9.16
CA SER A 268 8.57 -22.65 8.68
C SER A 268 8.83 -22.56 7.17
N ARG A 269 9.75 -23.40 6.65
CA ARG A 269 10.02 -23.52 5.21
C ARG A 269 8.83 -24.07 4.44
N LYS A 270 8.10 -25.04 5.02
CA LYS A 270 6.85 -25.55 4.43
C LYS A 270 5.81 -24.44 4.30
N ASN A 271 5.64 -23.59 5.32
CA ASN A 271 4.72 -22.46 5.25
C ASN A 271 5.09 -21.49 4.11
N ALA A 272 6.38 -21.13 4.00
CA ALA A 272 6.87 -20.27 2.91
C ALA A 272 6.68 -20.90 1.52
N LEU A 273 6.79 -22.23 1.42
CA LEU A 273 6.54 -22.97 0.18
C LEU A 273 5.06 -22.95 -0.21
N ILE A 274 4.13 -23.07 0.75
CA ILE A 274 2.69 -22.95 0.49
C ILE A 274 2.36 -21.57 -0.10
N GLU A 275 2.89 -20.50 0.52
CA GLU A 275 2.73 -19.12 0.03
C GLU A 275 3.24 -18.96 -1.40
N SER A 276 4.43 -19.50 -1.68
CA SER A 276 5.09 -19.42 -2.98
C SER A 276 4.37 -20.23 -4.06
N ASN A 277 3.90 -21.44 -3.73
CA ASN A 277 3.19 -22.32 -4.66
C ASN A 277 1.82 -21.75 -5.04
N ALA A 278 1.12 -21.11 -4.10
CA ALA A 278 -0.14 -20.42 -4.36
C ALA A 278 0.04 -19.19 -5.28
N ASN A 279 1.24 -18.60 -5.32
CA ASN A 279 1.54 -17.38 -6.05
C ASN A 279 2.86 -17.49 -6.86
N PRO A 280 2.93 -18.33 -7.91
CA PRO A 280 4.18 -18.72 -8.56
C PRO A 280 4.95 -17.57 -9.27
N ASN A 281 4.25 -16.48 -9.60
CA ASN A 281 4.80 -15.29 -10.24
C ASN A 281 5.22 -14.19 -9.25
N ILE A 282 5.12 -14.48 -7.95
CA ILE A 282 5.55 -13.58 -6.87
C ILE A 282 6.88 -14.06 -6.31
N LEU A 283 7.75 -13.11 -6.01
CA LEU A 283 8.99 -13.32 -5.26
C LEU A 283 8.77 -12.87 -3.82
N PHE A 284 8.49 -13.83 -2.93
CA PHE A 284 8.48 -13.56 -1.49
C PHE A 284 9.93 -13.48 -0.98
N PHE A 285 10.19 -12.50 -0.13
CA PHE A 285 11.49 -12.34 0.50
C PHE A 285 11.33 -11.89 1.95
N ASP A 286 12.22 -12.36 2.82
CA ASP A 286 12.27 -11.95 4.21
C ASP A 286 13.00 -10.61 4.37
N VAL A 287 12.66 -9.82 5.38
CA VAL A 287 13.34 -8.55 5.67
C VAL A 287 14.25 -8.73 6.89
N ALA A 288 15.57 -8.68 6.66
CA ALA A 288 16.55 -8.68 7.73
C ALA A 288 16.86 -7.24 8.13
N TYR A 289 16.49 -6.85 9.35
CA TYR A 289 16.70 -5.51 9.87
C TYR A 289 17.22 -5.58 11.29
N ILE A 290 18.30 -4.84 11.57
CA ILE A 290 18.88 -4.74 12.91
C ILE A 290 19.10 -3.26 13.25
N ALA A 291 18.56 -2.84 14.40
CA ALA A 291 18.79 -1.49 14.89
C ALA A 291 18.70 -1.34 16.41
N GLU A 292 18.08 -2.28 17.11
CA GLU A 292 17.81 -2.22 18.53
C GLU A 292 18.28 -3.49 19.22
N ALA A 293 19.55 -3.52 19.65
CA ALA A 293 20.24 -4.72 20.14
C ALA A 293 19.44 -5.55 21.18
N ASN A 294 18.68 -4.91 22.07
CA ASN A 294 17.89 -5.62 23.10
C ASN A 294 16.63 -6.31 22.54
N VAL A 295 16.02 -5.72 21.51
CA VAL A 295 14.80 -6.25 20.86
C VAL A 295 15.17 -7.27 19.80
N ASP A 296 16.34 -7.13 19.19
CA ASP A 296 16.76 -7.99 18.09
C ASP A 296 16.93 -9.47 18.49
N ASN A 297 17.00 -9.80 19.78
CA ASN A 297 16.94 -11.19 20.27
C ASN A 297 15.68 -11.93 19.81
N ILE A 298 14.51 -11.26 19.78
CA ILE A 298 13.27 -11.87 19.28
C ILE A 298 13.18 -11.89 17.75
N ASN A 299 14.12 -11.24 17.06
CA ASN A 299 14.14 -11.10 15.61
C ASN A 299 15.05 -12.13 14.91
N ARG A 300 15.92 -12.82 15.67
CA ARG A 300 16.83 -13.83 15.13
C ARG A 300 16.09 -15.06 14.60
N ARG A 301 16.48 -15.55 13.43
CA ARG A 301 15.86 -16.71 12.77
C ARG A 301 16.77 -17.33 11.72
N GLU A 302 16.52 -18.58 11.37
CA GLU A 302 17.16 -19.25 10.24
C GLU A 302 16.55 -18.80 8.89
N ASN A 303 17.20 -19.19 7.80
CA ASN A 303 16.72 -18.95 6.44
C ASN A 303 15.44 -19.74 6.13
N VAL A 304 14.29 -19.05 6.19
CA VAL A 304 12.95 -19.60 5.94
C VAL A 304 12.47 -19.35 4.52
N TYR A 305 12.64 -18.13 4.00
CA TYR A 305 12.31 -17.78 2.61
C TYR A 305 13.52 -17.99 1.69
N PRO A 306 13.31 -18.19 0.38
CA PRO A 306 14.41 -18.41 -0.57
C PRO A 306 15.36 -17.22 -0.71
N GLN A 307 14.89 -16.00 -0.43
CA GLN A 307 15.67 -14.77 -0.48
C GLN A 307 15.32 -13.89 0.71
N HIS A 308 16.28 -13.06 1.10
CA HIS A 308 16.07 -12.02 2.09
C HIS A 308 16.73 -10.71 1.65
N LEU A 309 16.23 -9.59 2.14
CA LEU A 309 16.78 -8.26 1.92
C LEU A 309 17.38 -7.75 3.21
N SER A 310 18.70 -7.55 3.22
CA SER A 310 19.45 -7.08 4.38
C SER A 310 19.47 -5.55 4.48
N ILE A 311 19.08 -5.03 5.64
CA ILE A 311 19.05 -3.60 5.99
C ILE A 311 19.83 -3.42 7.30
N LEU A 312 20.97 -2.74 7.22
CA LEU A 312 21.92 -2.57 8.34
C LEU A 312 22.43 -3.90 8.93
N ASN A 313 22.24 -4.99 8.20
CA ASN A 313 22.47 -6.36 8.61
C ASN A 313 23.51 -6.97 7.66
N TYR A 314 24.50 -7.69 8.18
CA TYR A 314 25.45 -8.38 7.31
C TYR A 314 24.78 -9.59 6.64
N ASP A 315 24.84 -9.64 5.32
CA ASP A 315 24.26 -10.72 4.53
C ASP A 315 25.26 -11.88 4.39
N THR A 316 24.83 -13.09 4.72
CA THR A 316 25.67 -14.29 4.64
C THR A 316 25.47 -15.09 3.35
N ASP A 317 24.53 -14.70 2.50
CA ASP A 317 24.26 -15.39 1.24
C ASP A 317 25.26 -15.00 0.15
N LYS A 318 25.52 -15.94 -0.76
CA LYS A 318 26.44 -15.69 -1.91
C LYS A 318 25.85 -14.74 -2.94
N GLU A 319 24.53 -14.68 -3.04
CA GLU A 319 23.80 -13.84 -4.00
C GLU A 319 22.70 -13.05 -3.28
N PRO A 320 23.06 -12.03 -2.49
CA PRO A 320 22.09 -11.23 -1.75
C PRO A 320 21.13 -10.50 -2.69
N LEU A 321 19.89 -10.31 -2.23
CA LEU A 321 18.94 -9.44 -2.90
C LEU A 321 19.30 -7.98 -2.58
N THR A 322 19.77 -7.23 -3.56
CA THR A 322 20.22 -5.85 -3.34
C THR A 322 19.14 -4.82 -3.68
N LEU A 323 19.06 -3.73 -2.91
CA LEU A 323 18.14 -2.60 -3.14
C LEU A 323 18.31 -1.94 -4.52
N ASN A 324 19.51 -1.97 -5.10
CA ASN A 324 19.81 -1.38 -6.41
C ASN A 324 18.95 -1.95 -7.55
N TYR A 325 18.45 -3.17 -7.39
CA TYR A 325 17.60 -3.84 -8.38
C TYR A 325 16.13 -3.88 -7.97
N VAL A 326 15.73 -3.11 -6.96
CA VAL A 326 14.34 -3.03 -6.52
C VAL A 326 13.72 -1.77 -7.08
N MET A 327 12.73 -1.96 -7.95
CA MET A 327 11.94 -0.88 -8.53
C MET A 327 10.58 -0.81 -7.84
N ILE A 328 9.98 0.38 -7.81
CA ILE A 328 8.66 0.66 -7.24
C ILE A 328 7.79 1.38 -8.27
N SER A 329 6.50 1.01 -8.32
CA SER A 329 5.48 1.68 -9.13
C SER A 329 4.12 1.62 -8.44
N ILE A 330 3.17 2.47 -8.83
CA ILE A 330 1.76 2.35 -8.43
C ILE A 330 0.96 1.78 -9.61
N ARG A 331 0.28 0.65 -9.40
CA ARG A 331 -0.61 0.06 -10.41
C ARG A 331 -1.95 -0.33 -9.80
N GLY A 332 -3.04 0.20 -10.35
CA GLY A 332 -4.40 -0.08 -9.84
C GLY A 332 -4.61 0.36 -8.39
N GLY A 333 -3.91 1.41 -7.95
CA GLY A 333 -3.95 1.89 -6.55
C GLY A 333 -3.07 1.10 -5.57
N GLU A 334 -2.33 0.09 -6.02
CA GLU A 334 -1.40 -0.68 -5.20
C GLU A 334 0.05 -0.27 -5.45
N VAL A 335 0.85 -0.25 -4.40
CA VAL A 335 2.31 -0.22 -4.53
C VAL A 335 2.80 -1.59 -5.01
N ILE A 336 3.60 -1.58 -6.08
CA ILE A 336 4.19 -2.77 -6.69
C ILE A 336 5.71 -2.63 -6.64
N LEU A 337 6.36 -3.55 -5.92
CA LEU A 337 7.80 -3.75 -6.01
C LEU A 337 8.13 -4.76 -7.11
N ARG A 338 9.18 -4.50 -7.89
CA ARG A 338 9.69 -5.42 -8.90
C ARG A 338 11.19 -5.61 -8.77
N SER A 339 11.64 -6.85 -8.86
CA SER A 339 13.06 -7.15 -9.00
C SER A 339 13.47 -7.01 -10.46
N VAL A 340 14.46 -6.17 -10.77
CA VAL A 340 15.04 -6.08 -12.12
C VAL A 340 15.66 -7.42 -12.51
N LYS A 341 16.40 -8.07 -11.59
CA LYS A 341 17.08 -9.35 -11.81
C LYS A 341 16.11 -10.48 -12.17
N HIS A 342 15.00 -10.62 -11.42
CA HIS A 342 14.07 -11.74 -11.59
C HIS A 342 12.85 -11.41 -12.47
N ASN A 343 12.61 -10.13 -12.73
CA ASN A 343 11.42 -9.60 -13.38
C ASN A 343 10.09 -10.11 -12.78
N LYS A 344 10.04 -10.27 -11.45
CA LYS A 344 8.87 -10.70 -10.68
C LYS A 344 8.42 -9.60 -9.72
N ARG A 345 7.11 -9.57 -9.41
CA ARG A 345 6.58 -8.75 -8.31
C ARG A 345 7.19 -9.28 -7.02
N MET A 346 7.68 -8.38 -6.19
CA MET A 346 8.25 -8.72 -4.89
C MET A 346 7.24 -8.44 -3.79
N VAL A 347 7.13 -9.33 -2.82
CA VAL A 347 6.30 -9.14 -1.63
C VAL A 347 7.16 -9.36 -0.39
N PRO A 348 7.40 -8.33 0.42
CA PRO A 348 8.16 -8.47 1.66
C PRO A 348 7.37 -9.29 2.69
N LYS A 349 8.10 -10.04 3.50
CA LYS A 349 7.61 -10.75 4.68
C LYS A 349 8.53 -10.45 5.85
N LEU A 350 7.97 -10.34 7.04
CA LEU A 350 8.73 -10.31 8.28
C LEU A 350 8.44 -11.60 9.05
N ALA A 351 9.33 -12.59 8.97
CA ALA A 351 9.18 -13.86 9.70
C ALA A 351 9.56 -13.72 11.19
N SER A 352 9.02 -12.69 11.84
CA SER A 352 9.35 -12.31 13.21
C SER A 352 8.21 -11.52 13.83
N ALA A 353 7.99 -11.71 15.13
CA ALA A 353 7.03 -10.94 15.92
C ALA A 353 7.56 -9.55 16.31
N TYR A 354 8.62 -9.08 15.64
CA TYR A 354 9.18 -7.75 15.84
C TYR A 354 8.13 -6.67 15.55
N ASN A 355 7.89 -5.80 16.54
CA ASN A 355 7.03 -4.64 16.33
C ASN A 355 7.76 -3.58 15.49
N TYR A 356 7.51 -3.60 14.18
CA TYR A 356 8.14 -2.70 13.22
C TYR A 356 7.73 -1.23 13.36
N SER A 357 6.77 -0.89 14.23
CA SER A 357 6.42 0.52 14.54
C SER A 357 7.40 1.24 15.45
N ARG A 358 8.41 0.53 15.93
CA ARG A 358 9.48 1.10 16.77
C ARG A 358 10.61 1.73 15.97
N SER A 359 10.69 1.41 14.68
CA SER A 359 11.73 1.92 13.79
C SER A 359 11.22 3.13 13.03
N ASP A 360 12.05 4.17 13.00
CA ASP A 360 11.85 5.35 12.17
C ASP A 360 12.57 5.24 10.81
N LEU A 361 13.05 4.05 10.42
CA LEU A 361 13.67 3.85 9.12
C LEU A 361 12.60 3.66 8.03
N SER A 362 12.39 4.67 7.20
CA SER A 362 11.40 4.71 6.11
C SER A 362 11.37 3.48 5.22
N LEU A 363 12.54 3.00 4.79
CA LEU A 363 12.65 1.80 3.96
C LEU A 363 12.07 0.57 4.68
N PHE A 364 12.47 0.35 5.93
CA PHE A 364 12.00 -0.79 6.71
C PHE A 364 10.50 -0.67 6.99
N ARG A 365 10.02 0.53 7.37
CA ARG A 365 8.61 0.81 7.63
C ARG A 365 7.74 0.55 6.40
N LEU A 366 8.13 1.07 5.23
CA LEU A 366 7.41 0.84 3.97
C LEU A 366 7.33 -0.66 3.66
N LEU A 367 8.45 -1.40 3.73
CA LEU A 367 8.45 -2.84 3.44
C LEU A 367 7.54 -3.61 4.40
N CYS A 368 7.53 -3.26 5.69
CA CYS A 368 6.64 -3.87 6.65
C CYS A 368 5.17 -3.47 6.43
N ASP A 369 4.85 -2.26 5.98
CA ASP A 369 3.47 -1.88 5.66
C ASP A 369 2.97 -2.63 4.41
N LEU A 370 3.84 -2.82 3.40
CA LEU A 370 3.51 -3.51 2.16
C LEU A 370 3.11 -4.97 2.36
N GLN A 371 3.59 -5.64 3.41
CA GLN A 371 3.22 -7.03 3.69
C GLN A 371 1.73 -7.19 4.03
N HIS A 372 1.04 -6.10 4.42
CA HIS A 372 -0.39 -6.05 4.72
C HIS A 372 -1.24 -5.59 3.53
N GLN A 373 -0.65 -5.05 2.47
CA GLN A 373 -1.38 -4.49 1.32
C GLN A 373 -2.16 -5.58 0.57
N GLY A 374 -3.46 -5.32 0.34
CA GLY A 374 -4.31 -6.17 -0.48
C GLY A 374 -4.78 -7.47 0.20
N ILE A 375 -4.50 -7.68 1.49
CA ILE A 375 -4.89 -8.89 2.23
C ILE A 375 -5.53 -8.55 3.58
N GLN A 376 -6.40 -9.42 4.10
CA GLN A 376 -6.99 -9.31 5.43
C GLN A 376 -6.08 -9.97 6.48
N SER A 377 -5.03 -9.26 6.86
CA SER A 377 -4.03 -9.75 7.82
C SER A 377 -4.45 -9.61 9.29
N HIS A 378 -5.40 -8.74 9.63
CA HIS A 378 -5.90 -8.57 10.98
C HIS A 378 -7.29 -9.18 11.13
N LEU A 379 -7.41 -10.22 11.94
CA LEU A 379 -8.68 -10.89 12.26
C LEU A 379 -9.01 -10.88 13.76
N SER A 380 -8.01 -10.58 14.60
CA SER A 380 -8.20 -10.55 16.05
C SER A 380 -9.26 -9.52 16.41
N PHE A 381 -10.19 -9.91 17.26
CA PHE A 381 -11.31 -9.10 17.67
C PHE A 381 -11.19 -8.78 19.16
N SER A 382 -11.50 -7.54 19.52
CA SER A 382 -11.44 -7.04 20.90
C SER A 382 -12.63 -6.13 21.13
N ILE A 383 -13.54 -6.57 22.00
CA ILE A 383 -14.82 -5.89 22.26
C ILE A 383 -14.60 -4.55 22.96
N GLU A 384 -13.59 -4.45 23.82
CA GLU A 384 -13.23 -3.25 24.58
C GLU A 384 -12.64 -2.15 23.70
N LYS A 385 -11.95 -2.51 22.60
CA LYS A 385 -11.51 -1.52 21.60
C LYS A 385 -12.68 -1.03 20.73
N GLN A 386 -13.66 -1.90 20.45
CA GLN A 386 -14.82 -1.52 19.65
C GLN A 386 -15.86 -0.71 20.44
N LEU A 387 -16.04 -1.05 21.72
CA LEU A 387 -16.93 -0.36 22.66
C LEU A 387 -16.13 0.10 23.89
N PRO A 388 -15.41 1.22 23.81
CA PRO A 388 -14.62 1.72 24.93
C PRO A 388 -15.50 2.09 26.15
N ASP A 389 -14.86 2.16 27.31
CA ASP A 389 -15.40 2.73 28.56
C ASP A 389 -16.64 2.05 29.16
N ARG A 390 -16.95 0.80 28.76
CA ARG A 390 -18.00 0.02 29.42
C ARG A 390 -17.52 -0.53 30.77
N MET A 391 -18.45 -0.63 31.72
CA MET A 391 -18.20 -1.23 33.03
C MET A 391 -18.16 -2.76 33.00
N TYR A 392 -18.75 -3.37 31.96
CA TYR A 392 -18.90 -4.81 31.80
C TYR A 392 -18.91 -5.16 30.31
N TYR A 393 -18.28 -6.28 29.99
CA TYR A 393 -18.26 -6.88 28.66
C TYR A 393 -18.65 -8.35 28.76
N PRO A 394 -19.70 -8.81 28.05
CA PRO A 394 -20.09 -10.20 28.05
C PRO A 394 -19.08 -11.05 27.27
N ARG A 395 -19.07 -12.35 27.55
CA ARG A 395 -18.33 -13.34 26.77
C ARG A 395 -18.85 -13.35 25.34
N LEU A 396 -17.97 -13.24 24.36
CA LEU A 396 -18.29 -13.45 22.94
C LEU A 396 -17.82 -14.82 22.49
N GLN A 397 -18.74 -15.61 21.96
CA GLN A 397 -18.50 -17.01 21.68
C GLN A 397 -19.01 -17.42 20.29
N TYR A 398 -18.33 -18.38 19.67
CA TYR A 398 -18.80 -19.10 18.49
C TYR A 398 -18.67 -20.60 18.72
N LYS A 399 -19.79 -21.31 18.86
CA LYS A 399 -19.81 -22.72 19.26
C LYS A 399 -19.02 -22.92 20.57
N ASN A 400 -17.88 -23.62 20.57
CA ASN A 400 -17.01 -23.78 21.73
C ASN A 400 -15.80 -22.81 21.74
N LEU A 401 -15.71 -21.90 20.77
CA LEU A 401 -14.61 -20.94 20.65
C LEU A 401 -14.97 -19.63 21.35
N VAL A 402 -14.24 -19.28 22.42
CA VAL A 402 -14.37 -18.00 23.11
C VAL A 402 -13.46 -16.99 22.40
N VAL A 403 -14.09 -16.03 21.73
CA VAL A 403 -13.42 -14.98 20.94
C VAL A 403 -13.02 -13.80 21.83
N SER A 404 -13.89 -13.47 22.79
CA SER A 404 -13.61 -12.48 23.82
C SER A 404 -14.07 -13.06 25.16
N PRO A 405 -13.20 -13.10 26.19
CA PRO A 405 -13.62 -13.46 27.53
C PRO A 405 -14.64 -12.45 28.07
N GLU A 406 -15.41 -12.86 29.07
CA GLU A 406 -16.15 -11.94 29.94
C GLU A 406 -15.16 -11.04 30.68
N MET A 407 -15.47 -9.74 30.75
CA MET A 407 -14.60 -8.76 31.38
C MET A 407 -15.37 -7.75 32.24
N TRP A 408 -14.72 -7.30 33.31
CA TRP A 408 -15.28 -6.36 34.28
C TRP A 408 -14.33 -5.19 34.49
N ARG A 409 -14.86 -3.98 34.43
CA ARG A 409 -14.09 -2.79 34.79
C ARG A 409 -14.16 -2.55 36.28
N VAL A 410 -12.99 -2.45 36.89
CA VAL A 410 -12.80 -2.05 38.28
C VAL A 410 -12.21 -0.65 38.29
N LYS A 411 -12.90 0.26 38.97
CA LYS A 411 -12.44 1.64 39.09
C LYS A 411 -11.39 1.73 40.18
N HIS A 412 -10.39 2.55 39.95
CA HIS A 412 -9.35 2.79 40.95
C HIS A 412 -9.90 3.41 42.24
N GLU A 413 -10.96 4.22 42.15
CA GLU A 413 -11.64 4.77 43.33
C GLU A 413 -12.29 3.70 44.21
N ASP A 414 -12.90 2.67 43.61
CA ASP A 414 -13.52 1.57 44.34
C ASP A 414 -12.45 0.83 45.18
N VAL A 415 -11.30 0.54 44.58
CA VAL A 415 -10.18 -0.13 45.25
C VAL A 415 -9.62 0.73 46.40
N ARG A 416 -9.51 2.05 46.19
CA ARG A 416 -9.06 2.98 47.24
C ARG A 416 -9.99 3.06 48.45
N GLN A 417 -11.29 2.82 48.25
CA GLN A 417 -12.24 2.77 49.36
C GLN A 417 -12.07 1.47 50.15
N LEU A 418 -11.94 0.34 49.46
CA LEU A 418 -11.72 -0.98 50.07
C LEU A 418 -10.43 -1.02 50.92
N LEU A 419 -9.38 -0.31 50.49
CA LEU A 419 -8.12 -0.17 51.24
C LEU A 419 -8.26 0.54 52.60
N LYS A 420 -9.39 1.17 52.90
CA LYS A 420 -9.66 1.87 54.17
C LYS A 420 -10.47 1.04 55.16
N GLU A 421 -10.97 -0.12 54.75
CA GLU A 421 -11.78 -0.99 55.58
C GLU A 421 -10.91 -1.80 56.56
N GLU A 422 -11.47 -2.23 57.69
CA GLU A 422 -10.75 -3.02 58.71
C GLU A 422 -10.38 -4.41 58.19
N ASP A 423 -11.30 -5.07 57.47
CA ASP A 423 -11.07 -6.36 56.82
C ASP A 423 -11.02 -6.21 55.30
N GLN A 424 -9.88 -5.69 54.83
CA GLN A 424 -9.66 -5.34 53.43
C GLN A 424 -9.87 -6.52 52.46
N ILE A 425 -9.50 -7.74 52.86
CA ILE A 425 -9.59 -8.93 52.01
C ILE A 425 -11.05 -9.35 51.85
N GLU A 426 -11.80 -9.45 52.96
CA GLU A 426 -13.19 -9.89 52.90
C GLU A 426 -14.08 -8.85 52.20
N SER A 427 -13.80 -7.56 52.39
CA SER A 427 -14.46 -6.48 51.67
C SER A 427 -14.16 -6.52 50.18
N LEU A 428 -12.92 -6.80 49.78
CA LEU A 428 -12.58 -7.01 48.37
C LEU A 428 -13.31 -8.22 47.79
N ARG A 429 -13.32 -9.37 48.48
CA ARG A 429 -14.08 -10.54 48.03
C ARG A 429 -15.56 -10.25 47.85
N THR A 430 -16.14 -9.52 48.80
CA THR A 430 -17.53 -9.08 48.75
C THR A 430 -17.77 -8.19 47.52
N TYR A 431 -16.86 -7.23 47.26
CA TYR A 431 -16.91 -6.39 46.06
C TYR A 431 -16.84 -7.19 44.76
N LEU A 432 -15.86 -8.11 44.64
CA LEU A 432 -15.69 -8.96 43.46
C LEU A 432 -16.93 -9.83 43.21
N LYS A 433 -17.48 -10.41 44.28
CA LYS A 433 -18.71 -11.21 44.25
C LYS A 433 -19.93 -10.39 43.85
N HIS A 434 -20.07 -9.15 44.35
CA HIS A 434 -21.15 -8.23 43.95
C HIS A 434 -21.08 -7.87 42.46
N LYS A 435 -19.88 -7.81 41.89
CA LYS A 435 -19.67 -7.61 40.45
C LYS A 435 -19.79 -8.88 39.62
N ASN A 436 -20.05 -10.03 40.24
CA ASN A 436 -20.09 -11.35 39.61
C ASN A 436 -18.78 -11.74 38.91
N ILE A 437 -17.65 -11.24 39.41
CA ILE A 437 -16.32 -11.65 38.93
C ILE A 437 -16.08 -13.10 39.35
N THR A 438 -15.56 -13.89 38.41
CA THR A 438 -15.23 -15.30 38.58
C THR A 438 -14.14 -15.52 39.63
N GLN A 439 -14.08 -16.72 40.22
CA GLN A 439 -13.11 -17.02 41.27
C GLN A 439 -11.67 -16.74 40.81
N HIS A 440 -11.31 -17.24 39.62
CA HIS A 440 -10.04 -16.96 38.96
C HIS A 440 -10.27 -15.84 37.94
N PHE A 441 -9.35 -14.87 37.93
CA PHE A 441 -9.39 -13.78 36.97
C PHE A 441 -7.96 -13.29 36.67
N ARG A 442 -7.76 -12.67 35.52
CA ARG A 442 -6.52 -11.96 35.21
C ARG A 442 -6.72 -10.48 34.99
N THR A 443 -5.64 -9.72 35.13
CA THR A 443 -5.57 -8.33 34.70
C THR A 443 -4.15 -7.99 34.28
N GLY A 444 -3.98 -6.94 33.49
CA GLY A 444 -2.69 -6.55 32.93
C GLY A 444 -2.82 -5.74 31.66
N LEU A 445 -1.68 -5.52 30.99
CA LEU A 445 -1.61 -4.85 29.71
C LEU A 445 -0.86 -5.74 28.73
N SER A 446 -1.46 -5.99 27.57
CA SER A 446 -0.87 -6.79 26.49
C SER A 446 -0.42 -8.18 26.97
N ASP A 447 0.87 -8.50 26.89
CA ASP A 447 1.45 -9.78 27.27
C ASP A 447 1.84 -9.85 28.76
N GLN A 448 1.74 -8.74 29.50
CA GLN A 448 2.08 -8.66 30.93
C GLN A 448 0.82 -8.75 31.78
N THR A 449 0.38 -9.98 32.04
CA THR A 449 -0.82 -10.26 32.84
C THR A 449 -0.50 -11.03 34.11
N LEU A 450 -1.28 -10.78 35.16
CA LEU A 450 -1.25 -11.50 36.42
C LEU A 450 -2.58 -12.21 36.62
N CYS A 451 -2.54 -13.47 37.06
CA CYS A 451 -3.70 -14.28 37.41
C CYS A 451 -3.84 -14.32 38.94
N PHE A 452 -5.07 -14.25 39.43
CA PHE A 452 -5.39 -14.25 40.86
C PHE A 452 -6.52 -15.23 41.15
N ASP A 453 -6.42 -15.95 42.28
CA ASP A 453 -7.49 -16.73 42.89
C ASP A 453 -8.10 -15.94 44.07
N SER A 454 -9.37 -15.54 43.93
CA SER A 454 -10.11 -14.86 44.99
C SER A 454 -10.33 -15.66 46.27
N ALA A 455 -10.14 -16.99 46.23
CA ALA A 455 -10.16 -17.83 47.42
C ALA A 455 -8.83 -17.78 48.21
N ALA A 456 -7.73 -17.32 47.62
CA ALA A 456 -6.42 -17.26 48.26
C ALA A 456 -6.14 -15.86 48.84
N ASP A 457 -5.84 -15.79 50.14
CA ASP A 457 -5.56 -14.51 50.83
C ASP A 457 -4.31 -13.81 50.25
N GLU A 458 -3.27 -14.58 49.93
CA GLU A 458 -2.02 -14.06 49.36
C GLU A 458 -2.22 -13.41 47.98
N ASP A 459 -3.08 -14.00 47.16
CA ASP A 459 -3.46 -13.47 45.84
C ASP A 459 -4.29 -12.20 45.97
N MET A 460 -5.22 -12.14 46.92
CA MET A 460 -6.01 -10.91 47.17
C MET A 460 -5.15 -9.77 47.67
N LEU A 461 -4.19 -10.03 48.57
CA LEU A 461 -3.20 -9.03 48.99
C LEU A 461 -2.36 -8.55 47.80
N SER A 462 -1.89 -9.46 46.96
CA SER A 462 -1.09 -9.15 45.77
C SER A 462 -1.90 -8.34 44.75
N PHE A 463 -3.16 -8.71 44.54
CA PHE A 463 -4.09 -7.99 43.68
C PHE A 463 -4.32 -6.58 44.20
N MET A 464 -4.55 -6.38 45.50
CA MET A 464 -4.70 -5.05 46.08
C MET A 464 -3.46 -4.17 45.88
N GLN A 465 -2.27 -4.74 46.09
CA GLN A 465 -1.01 -4.03 45.87
C GLN A 465 -0.85 -3.62 44.40
N TYR A 466 -1.14 -4.53 43.46
CA TYR A 466 -1.15 -4.23 42.04
C TYR A 466 -2.16 -3.14 41.72
N ALA A 467 -3.42 -3.34 42.12
CA ALA A 467 -4.56 -2.47 41.84
C ALA A 467 -4.37 -1.04 42.38
N SER A 468 -3.70 -0.88 43.54
CA SER A 468 -3.40 0.43 44.13
C SER A 468 -2.49 1.33 43.27
N LYS A 469 -1.75 0.73 42.33
CA LYS A 469 -0.79 1.43 41.45
C LYS A 469 -1.35 1.69 40.05
N GLN A 470 -2.49 1.08 39.71
CA GLN A 470 -3.10 1.23 38.41
C GLN A 470 -4.20 2.31 38.44
N GLN A 471 -4.57 2.79 37.26
CA GLN A 471 -5.83 3.53 37.07
C GLN A 471 -6.99 2.53 37.00
N ASP A 472 -8.05 2.84 36.26
CA ASP A 472 -9.10 1.89 35.95
C ASP A 472 -8.53 0.66 35.24
N MET A 473 -8.94 -0.52 35.69
CA MET A 473 -8.45 -1.81 35.19
C MET A 473 -9.59 -2.67 34.64
N LEU A 474 -9.24 -3.49 33.66
CA LEU A 474 -10.08 -4.58 33.17
C LEU A 474 -9.63 -5.88 33.83
N LEU A 475 -10.59 -6.57 34.44
CA LEU A 475 -10.44 -7.93 34.89
C LEU A 475 -11.06 -8.83 33.84
N GLU A 476 -10.37 -9.89 33.44
CA GLU A 476 -10.83 -10.86 32.46
C GLU A 476 -11.05 -12.21 33.14
N GLU A 477 -12.09 -12.93 32.72
CA GLU A 477 -12.30 -14.29 33.22
C GLU A 477 -11.14 -15.21 32.85
N ILE A 478 -10.79 -16.10 33.78
CA ILE A 478 -9.95 -17.25 33.51
C ILE A 478 -10.69 -18.49 33.97
N THR A 479 -10.73 -19.48 33.08
CA THR A 479 -11.02 -20.85 33.47
C THR A 479 -9.70 -21.60 33.53
N LEU A 480 -9.31 -22.05 34.72
CA LEU A 480 -8.18 -22.98 34.86
C LEU A 480 -8.65 -24.37 34.39
N PRO A 481 -7.88 -25.04 33.52
CA PRO A 481 -8.26 -26.36 33.01
C PRO A 481 -8.31 -27.37 34.16
N SER A 482 -9.43 -28.10 34.28
CA SER A 482 -9.59 -29.24 35.21
C SER A 482 -8.77 -30.46 34.79
N ASP A 483 -8.44 -30.53 33.51
CA ASP A 483 -7.69 -31.57 32.83
C ASP A 483 -6.67 -30.89 31.90
N SER A 484 -5.37 -31.15 32.11
CA SER A 484 -4.34 -30.58 31.23
C SER A 484 -4.13 -31.45 30.00
N THR A 485 -3.96 -30.81 28.85
CA THR A 485 -3.65 -31.49 27.58
C THR A 485 -2.20 -31.96 27.53
N VAL A 486 -1.30 -31.35 28.31
CA VAL A 486 0.13 -31.70 28.34
C VAL A 486 0.57 -31.87 29.78
N THR A 487 1.18 -33.01 30.08
CA THR A 487 1.76 -33.34 31.38
C THR A 487 3.25 -33.61 31.27
N ASP A 488 3.98 -33.50 32.38
CA ASP A 488 5.35 -34.01 32.47
C ASP A 488 5.36 -35.55 32.72
N ARG A 489 6.56 -36.10 32.90
CA ARG A 489 6.79 -37.52 33.21
C ARG A 489 6.11 -37.97 34.51
N ASP A 490 5.99 -37.06 35.47
CA ASP A 490 5.38 -37.29 36.78
C ASP A 490 3.86 -37.04 36.76
N GLN A 491 3.29 -36.82 35.56
CA GLN A 491 1.88 -36.50 35.32
C GLN A 491 1.43 -35.13 35.87
N ASN A 492 2.36 -34.23 36.18
CA ASN A 492 2.00 -32.87 36.57
C ASN A 492 1.51 -32.08 35.35
N PRO A 493 0.41 -31.33 35.48
CA PRO A 493 -0.18 -30.59 34.38
C PRO A 493 0.58 -29.32 34.02
N TYR A 494 0.64 -28.98 32.73
CA TYR A 494 1.04 -27.66 32.24
C TYR A 494 -0.17 -26.79 31.88
N LEU A 495 -0.04 -25.47 32.05
CA LEU A 495 -0.92 -24.51 31.40
C LEU A 495 -0.41 -24.27 29.98
N THR A 496 -1.15 -24.76 28.99
CA THR A 496 -0.69 -24.79 27.59
C THR A 496 -1.36 -23.72 26.74
N GLN A 497 -0.57 -23.11 25.86
CA GLN A 497 -1.05 -22.31 24.75
C GLN A 497 -0.56 -22.94 23.45
N PHE A 498 -1.45 -23.10 22.48
CA PHE A 498 -1.18 -23.70 21.19
C PHE A 498 -1.04 -22.61 20.13
N ILE A 499 -0.05 -22.76 19.24
CA ILE A 499 0.07 -21.98 18.01
C ILE A 499 -0.30 -22.91 16.86
N LEU A 500 -1.46 -22.67 16.26
CA LEU A 500 -1.98 -23.41 15.12
C LEU A 500 -1.67 -22.64 13.84
N THR A 501 -1.25 -23.34 12.80
CA THR A 501 -1.10 -22.77 11.46
C THR A 501 -2.35 -23.08 10.63
N LEU A 502 -2.98 -22.05 10.08
CA LEU A 502 -3.98 -22.20 9.04
C LEU A 502 -3.36 -21.93 7.68
N GLU A 503 -3.75 -22.72 6.67
CA GLU A 503 -3.19 -22.65 5.33
C GLU A 503 -4.26 -22.78 4.24
N HIS A 504 -4.01 -22.18 3.08
CA HIS A 504 -4.75 -22.40 1.84
C HIS A 504 -3.88 -22.11 0.61
N ASP A 505 -4.27 -22.65 -0.54
CA ASP A 505 -3.53 -22.60 -1.81
C ASP A 505 -4.08 -21.59 -2.83
N GLN A 506 -5.12 -20.84 -2.48
CA GLN A 506 -5.69 -19.81 -3.36
C GLN A 506 -4.66 -18.74 -3.70
N LYS A 507 -4.61 -18.33 -4.98
CA LYS A 507 -3.82 -17.19 -5.43
C LYS A 507 -4.44 -15.88 -4.93
N ILE A 508 -3.66 -15.08 -4.20
CA ILE A 508 -4.16 -13.85 -3.56
C ILE A 508 -3.46 -12.57 -4.05
N TYR A 509 -2.33 -12.71 -4.75
CA TYR A 509 -1.59 -11.56 -5.29
C TYR A 509 -1.74 -11.45 -6.80
N ARG A 510 -1.80 -10.21 -7.29
CA ARG A 510 -1.79 -9.90 -8.72
C ARG A 510 -0.37 -9.97 -9.29
N ASP A 511 -0.21 -10.65 -10.42
CA ASP A 511 1.05 -10.75 -11.16
C ASP A 511 1.44 -9.42 -11.82
N LEU A 512 2.71 -9.29 -12.21
CA LEU A 512 3.11 -8.24 -13.15
C LEU A 512 2.50 -8.53 -14.52
N THR A 513 1.65 -7.63 -15.01
CA THR A 513 1.29 -7.62 -16.43
C THR A 513 2.50 -7.16 -17.22
N SER A 514 2.98 -7.99 -18.16
CA SER A 514 4.11 -7.68 -19.02
C SER A 514 3.79 -6.50 -19.94
N SER A 515 4.13 -5.29 -19.52
CA SER A 515 4.23 -4.14 -20.41
C SER A 515 5.68 -3.66 -20.47
N SER A 516 6.35 -4.09 -21.55
CA SER A 516 7.50 -3.46 -22.23
C SER A 516 8.62 -2.90 -21.35
N ILE A 517 9.59 -3.77 -21.04
CA ILE A 517 10.92 -3.37 -20.58
C ILE A 517 11.86 -3.48 -21.78
N ASN A 518 12.65 -2.42 -21.99
CA ASN A 518 13.64 -2.15 -23.03
C ASN A 518 13.13 -1.47 -24.31
N GLU A 519 13.36 -0.16 -24.38
CA GLU A 519 14.16 0.47 -25.44
C GLU A 519 14.56 1.90 -25.00
N ALA A 520 15.79 2.00 -24.48
CA ALA A 520 16.45 3.26 -24.18
C ALA A 520 17.02 3.84 -25.49
N SER A 521 16.35 4.86 -26.05
CA SER A 521 16.95 5.72 -27.09
C SER A 521 16.22 7.05 -27.27
N LEU A 522 14.96 7.17 -26.85
CA LEU A 522 14.21 8.43 -26.98
C LEU A 522 14.49 9.38 -25.81
N LYS A 523 14.83 10.62 -26.15
CA LYS A 523 14.96 11.72 -25.18
C LYS A 523 13.62 11.94 -24.47
N GLN A 524 13.63 11.85 -23.13
CA GLN A 524 12.44 11.97 -22.28
C GLN A 524 12.21 13.40 -21.77
N PHE A 525 13.29 14.13 -21.48
CA PHE A 525 13.25 15.44 -20.82
C PHE A 525 13.64 16.56 -21.77
N PHE A 526 12.84 17.62 -21.78
CA PHE A 526 13.00 18.80 -22.61
C PHE A 526 12.94 20.04 -21.72
N PRO A 527 14.08 20.49 -21.19
CA PRO A 527 14.13 21.69 -20.36
C PRO A 527 13.78 22.94 -21.17
N PRO A 528 13.42 24.06 -20.51
CA PRO A 528 13.26 25.34 -21.19
C PRO A 528 14.46 25.70 -22.07
N GLY A 529 14.18 26.23 -23.25
CA GLY A 529 15.17 26.54 -24.29
C GLY A 529 15.51 25.39 -25.22
N SER A 530 14.97 24.18 -25.02
CA SER A 530 15.17 23.03 -25.92
C SER A 530 14.18 23.02 -27.11
N GLU A 531 14.08 21.92 -27.85
CA GLU A 531 13.16 21.76 -29.00
C GLU A 531 11.67 21.74 -28.64
N TRP A 532 11.31 21.75 -27.34
CA TRP A 532 9.93 21.91 -26.89
C TRP A 532 9.78 23.16 -26.02
N ILE A 533 8.77 23.96 -26.34
CA ILE A 533 8.23 25.00 -25.45
C ILE A 533 7.06 24.40 -24.68
N TYR A 534 7.06 24.51 -23.35
CA TYR A 534 5.96 24.07 -22.51
C TYR A 534 5.52 25.20 -21.58
N PHE A 535 4.33 25.74 -21.86
CA PHE A 535 3.66 26.73 -21.03
C PHE A 535 2.63 26.09 -20.09
N GLU A 536 2.57 26.59 -18.85
CA GLU A 536 1.41 26.49 -17.98
C GLU A 536 0.75 27.87 -17.89
N ILE A 537 -0.47 27.98 -18.40
CA ILE A 537 -1.24 29.22 -18.52
C ILE A 537 -2.37 29.16 -17.50
N PHE A 538 -2.20 29.81 -16.35
CA PHE A 538 -3.15 29.76 -15.25
C PHE A 538 -4.33 30.67 -15.52
N CYS A 539 -5.52 30.09 -15.61
CA CYS A 539 -6.75 30.81 -15.96
C CYS A 539 -7.98 30.07 -15.44
N HIS A 540 -9.05 30.81 -15.18
CA HIS A 540 -10.32 30.20 -14.77
C HIS A 540 -10.90 29.31 -15.90
N PRO A 541 -11.50 28.13 -15.61
CA PRO A 541 -12.04 27.22 -16.62
C PRO A 541 -12.98 27.86 -17.65
N GLN A 542 -13.78 28.85 -17.23
CA GLN A 542 -14.70 29.59 -18.11
C GLN A 542 -13.98 30.45 -19.17
N ARG A 543 -12.71 30.81 -18.95
CA ARG A 543 -11.89 31.60 -19.89
C ARG A 543 -10.99 30.74 -20.76
N ALA A 544 -10.73 29.49 -20.36
CA ALA A 544 -9.80 28.61 -21.05
C ALA A 544 -10.13 28.41 -22.55
N ASN A 545 -11.42 28.31 -22.92
CA ASN A 545 -11.80 28.19 -24.33
C ASN A 545 -11.49 29.45 -25.14
N ASN A 546 -11.68 30.63 -24.56
CA ASN A 546 -11.35 31.90 -25.22
C ASN A 546 -9.83 32.03 -25.42
N ILE A 547 -9.03 31.68 -24.40
CA ILE A 547 -7.57 31.62 -24.48
C ILE A 547 -7.11 30.68 -25.60
N LEU A 548 -7.71 29.49 -25.69
CA LEU A 548 -7.40 28.51 -26.73
C LEU A 548 -7.72 29.02 -28.14
N ILE A 549 -8.93 29.56 -28.33
CA ILE A 549 -9.45 29.92 -29.65
C ILE A 549 -8.81 31.18 -30.23
N HIS A 550 -8.51 32.18 -29.39
CA HIS A 550 -8.06 33.49 -29.88
C HIS A 550 -6.55 33.70 -29.74
N TYR A 551 -5.94 33.20 -28.67
CA TYR A 551 -4.53 33.46 -28.39
C TYR A 551 -3.65 32.29 -28.82
N ILE A 552 -3.95 31.07 -28.34
CA ILE A 552 -3.16 29.88 -28.68
C ILE A 552 -3.31 29.55 -30.16
N ALA A 553 -4.52 29.45 -30.68
CA ALA A 553 -4.73 29.18 -32.10
C ALA A 553 -4.06 30.24 -33.00
N GLY A 554 -4.17 31.53 -32.63
CA GLY A 554 -3.50 32.62 -33.35
C GLY A 554 -1.98 32.48 -33.37
N LEU A 555 -1.37 32.08 -32.24
CA LEU A 555 0.07 31.81 -32.17
C LEU A 555 0.47 30.64 -33.07
N ILE A 556 -0.28 29.53 -33.01
CA ILE A 556 0.00 28.34 -33.83
C ILE A 556 -0.13 28.66 -35.32
N ASP A 557 -1.16 29.40 -35.72
CA ASP A 557 -1.37 29.81 -37.12
C ASP A 557 -0.21 30.69 -37.61
N GLN A 558 0.17 31.69 -36.79
CA GLN A 558 1.26 32.63 -37.10
C GLN A 558 2.61 31.93 -37.29
N TYR A 559 2.91 30.90 -36.49
CA TYR A 559 4.19 30.19 -36.49
C TYR A 559 4.12 28.77 -37.06
N SER A 560 3.07 28.46 -37.83
CA SER A 560 2.80 27.12 -38.37
C SER A 560 3.99 26.52 -39.14
N SER A 561 4.77 27.35 -39.85
CA SER A 561 5.97 26.93 -40.60
C SER A 561 7.18 26.59 -39.72
N GLU A 562 7.16 26.94 -38.43
CA GLU A 562 8.24 26.72 -37.46
C GLU A 562 7.90 25.61 -36.45
N ILE A 563 6.64 25.16 -36.44
CA ILE A 563 6.10 24.20 -35.47
C ILE A 563 5.97 22.81 -36.13
N ARG A 564 6.60 21.81 -35.52
CA ARG A 564 6.47 20.41 -35.94
C ARG A 564 5.19 19.78 -35.41
N ASN A 565 4.97 19.93 -34.10
CA ASN A 565 3.80 19.42 -33.39
C ASN A 565 3.41 20.45 -32.33
N TRP A 566 2.14 20.50 -31.98
CA TRP A 566 1.68 21.21 -30.81
C TRP A 566 0.49 20.47 -30.22
N PHE A 567 0.28 20.58 -28.92
CA PHE A 567 -0.94 20.10 -28.30
C PHE A 567 -1.14 20.78 -26.96
N PHE A 568 -2.38 20.77 -26.48
CA PHE A 568 -2.70 21.25 -25.15
C PHE A 568 -3.40 20.19 -24.31
N ILE A 569 -3.33 20.32 -23.00
CA ILE A 569 -4.16 19.58 -22.04
C ILE A 569 -4.66 20.55 -20.96
N ARG A 570 -5.76 20.22 -20.29
CA ARG A 570 -6.30 21.00 -19.17
C ARG A 570 -5.98 20.34 -17.85
N TYR A 571 -5.60 21.14 -16.86
CA TYR A 571 -5.13 20.67 -15.56
C TYR A 571 -5.64 21.58 -14.44
N ASP A 572 -5.77 21.04 -13.23
CA ASP A 572 -6.35 21.72 -12.07
C ASP A 572 -5.47 21.68 -10.81
N GLN A 573 -4.47 20.80 -10.75
CA GLN A 573 -3.54 20.76 -9.62
C GLN A 573 -2.70 22.04 -9.54
N GLY A 574 -2.66 22.65 -8.35
CA GLY A 574 -1.99 23.93 -8.13
C GLY A 574 -2.75 25.14 -8.69
N GLY A 575 -4.00 24.95 -9.15
CA GLY A 575 -4.83 25.95 -9.80
C GLY A 575 -5.18 25.55 -11.23
N SER A 576 -6.35 25.95 -11.72
CA SER A 576 -6.79 25.65 -13.09
C SER A 576 -5.90 26.32 -14.14
N HIS A 577 -5.37 25.53 -15.07
CA HIS A 577 -4.47 26.00 -16.11
C HIS A 577 -4.52 25.15 -17.40
N ILE A 578 -4.06 25.76 -18.50
CA ILE A 578 -3.79 25.07 -19.76
C ILE A 578 -2.31 24.75 -19.82
N ARG A 579 -1.99 23.49 -20.14
CA ARG A 579 -0.63 23.03 -20.43
C ARG A 579 -0.46 22.99 -21.95
N LEU A 580 0.20 23.99 -22.51
CA LEU A 580 0.45 24.11 -23.94
C LEU A 580 1.87 23.64 -24.26
N ARG A 581 2.01 22.68 -25.18
CA ARG A 581 3.29 22.13 -25.60
C ARG A 581 3.47 22.33 -27.10
N ILE A 582 4.59 22.93 -27.49
CA ILE A 582 4.92 23.27 -28.87
C ILE A 582 6.30 22.70 -29.18
N GLN A 583 6.37 21.79 -30.16
CA GLN A 583 7.61 21.25 -30.69
C GLN A 583 8.08 22.08 -31.87
N LEU A 584 9.30 22.57 -31.80
CA LEU A 584 9.91 23.38 -32.83
C LEU A 584 10.57 22.53 -33.91
N LEU A 585 10.55 23.02 -35.15
CA LEU A 585 11.40 22.51 -36.22
C LEU A 585 12.87 22.92 -36.00
N ASN A 586 13.08 24.14 -35.51
CA ASN A 586 14.40 24.70 -35.20
C ASN A 586 14.39 25.37 -33.83
N GLN A 587 15.41 25.10 -33.01
CA GLN A 587 15.52 25.66 -31.65
C GLN A 587 15.70 27.20 -31.65
N SER A 588 16.19 27.79 -32.74
CA SER A 588 16.35 29.24 -32.89
C SER A 588 15.04 30.02 -32.76
N SER A 589 13.91 29.38 -33.06
CA SER A 589 12.56 29.96 -32.98
C SER A 589 12.04 30.11 -31.56
N TYR A 590 12.70 29.50 -30.57
CA TYR A 590 12.20 29.41 -29.20
C TYR A 590 11.88 30.78 -28.59
N GLN A 591 12.86 31.69 -28.61
CA GLN A 591 12.71 33.01 -28.01
C GLN A 591 11.65 33.86 -28.72
N GLN A 592 11.58 33.75 -30.05
CA GLN A 592 10.63 34.51 -30.85
C GLN A 592 9.18 34.10 -30.54
N ILE A 593 8.89 32.80 -30.47
CA ILE A 593 7.55 32.29 -30.16
C ILE A 593 7.16 32.62 -28.72
N VAL A 594 8.09 32.50 -27.77
CA VAL A 594 7.83 32.87 -26.36
C VAL A 594 7.51 34.37 -26.24
N ALA A 595 8.30 35.24 -26.87
CA ALA A 595 8.06 36.68 -26.83
C ALA A 595 6.74 37.07 -27.50
N ALA A 596 6.41 36.43 -28.63
CA ALA A 596 5.14 36.65 -29.33
C ALA A 596 3.95 36.23 -28.46
N PHE A 597 3.99 35.05 -27.84
CA PHE A 597 2.90 34.59 -27.00
C PHE A 597 2.70 35.47 -25.76
N HIS A 598 3.80 35.87 -25.11
CA HIS A 598 3.75 36.83 -24.01
C HIS A 598 3.09 38.14 -24.46
N SER A 599 3.49 38.70 -25.60
CA SER A 599 2.89 39.93 -26.14
C SER A 599 1.40 39.78 -26.44
N MET A 600 0.96 38.61 -26.91
CA MET A 600 -0.46 38.34 -27.19
C MET A 600 -1.30 38.27 -25.92
N ILE A 601 -0.77 37.69 -24.84
CA ILE A 601 -1.54 37.42 -23.61
C ILE A 601 -1.36 38.49 -22.52
N ASN A 602 -0.46 39.46 -22.72
CA ASN A 602 -0.12 40.47 -21.72
C ASN A 602 -1.34 41.28 -21.25
N GLU A 603 -2.26 41.65 -22.15
CA GLU A 603 -3.49 42.37 -21.77
C GLU A 603 -4.39 41.53 -20.85
N GLU A 604 -4.48 40.21 -21.09
CA GLU A 604 -5.24 39.29 -20.23
C GLU A 604 -4.57 39.08 -18.86
N MET A 605 -3.24 39.14 -18.81
CA MET A 605 -2.48 39.11 -17.56
C MET A 605 -2.68 40.39 -16.75
N GLU A 606 -2.61 41.57 -17.39
CA GLU A 606 -2.86 42.87 -16.74
C GLU A 606 -4.31 42.98 -16.23
N ALA A 607 -5.26 42.38 -16.94
CA ALA A 607 -6.67 42.29 -16.52
C ALA A 607 -6.91 41.23 -15.41
N GLY A 608 -5.92 40.40 -15.07
CA GLY A 608 -6.03 39.31 -14.10
C GLY A 608 -6.85 38.11 -14.58
N LEU A 609 -7.15 38.02 -15.87
CA LEU A 609 -7.88 36.89 -16.47
C LEU A 609 -6.95 35.68 -16.69
N VAL A 610 -5.67 35.94 -16.89
CA VAL A 610 -4.57 34.97 -16.78
C VAL A 610 -3.76 35.36 -15.54
N SER A 611 -3.78 34.51 -14.52
CA SER A 611 -3.15 34.85 -13.24
C SER A 611 -1.64 34.65 -13.25
N ASP A 612 -1.15 33.70 -14.07
CA ASP A 612 0.27 33.40 -14.19
C ASP A 612 0.58 32.69 -15.52
N LEU A 613 1.82 32.84 -15.99
CA LEU A 613 2.35 32.17 -17.17
C LEU A 613 3.73 31.58 -16.84
N GLN A 614 3.82 30.25 -16.79
CA GLN A 614 5.06 29.56 -16.42
C GLN A 614 5.64 28.78 -17.60
N ILE A 615 6.97 28.74 -17.70
CA ILE A 615 7.68 27.88 -18.66
C ILE A 615 8.29 26.70 -17.89
N LYS A 616 7.98 25.48 -18.31
CA LYS A 616 8.36 24.24 -17.60
C LYS A 616 9.17 23.30 -18.47
N THR A 617 9.72 22.27 -17.84
CA THR A 617 10.33 21.13 -18.54
C THR A 617 9.25 20.21 -19.06
N TYR A 618 9.20 19.95 -20.37
CA TYR A 618 8.33 18.89 -20.90
C TYR A 618 8.95 17.52 -20.65
N ARG A 619 8.14 16.61 -20.12
CA ARG A 619 8.51 15.21 -19.92
C ARG A 619 7.54 14.31 -20.67
N ARG A 620 8.08 13.41 -21.49
CA ARG A 620 7.27 12.40 -22.21
C ARG A 620 6.74 11.31 -21.28
N GLU A 621 5.46 10.98 -21.45
CA GLU A 621 4.72 9.91 -20.76
C GLU A 621 4.91 8.55 -21.46
N MET A 622 6.15 8.12 -21.65
CA MET A 622 6.48 6.87 -22.38
C MET A 622 5.96 5.61 -21.68
N GLU A 623 5.80 5.68 -20.36
CA GLU A 623 5.28 4.61 -19.52
C GLU A 623 3.77 4.43 -19.70
N ARG A 624 3.07 5.51 -20.08
CA ARG A 624 1.63 5.50 -20.39
C ARG A 624 1.38 5.08 -21.84
N TYR A 625 2.14 5.64 -22.78
CA TYR A 625 1.88 5.53 -24.21
C TYR A 625 2.83 4.59 -24.98
N SER A 626 3.70 3.86 -24.28
CA SER A 626 4.79 3.06 -24.84
C SER A 626 5.91 3.87 -25.49
N HIS A 627 7.16 3.44 -25.26
CA HIS A 627 8.36 3.98 -25.90
C HIS A 627 8.25 3.96 -27.44
N LYS A 628 7.66 2.90 -28.00
CA LYS A 628 7.56 2.71 -29.45
C LYS A 628 6.54 3.65 -30.10
N LEU A 629 5.48 4.01 -29.38
CA LEU A 629 4.33 4.73 -29.94
C LEU A 629 4.28 6.20 -29.54
N ILE A 630 5.07 6.65 -28.55
CA ILE A 630 4.98 8.01 -27.99
C ILE A 630 5.05 9.12 -29.06
N LEU A 631 5.91 9.00 -30.08
CA LEU A 631 6.01 10.01 -31.14
C LEU A 631 4.76 10.05 -32.04
N ALA A 632 4.16 8.88 -32.30
CA ALA A 632 2.89 8.80 -33.01
C ALA A 632 1.73 9.32 -32.14
N VAL A 633 1.79 9.14 -30.81
CA VAL A 633 0.84 9.72 -29.86
C VAL A 633 0.94 11.25 -29.83
N GLU A 634 2.15 11.83 -29.81
CA GLU A 634 2.35 13.29 -29.90
C GLU A 634 1.76 13.86 -31.21
N THR A 635 1.87 13.11 -32.31
CA THR A 635 1.25 13.47 -33.60
C THR A 635 -0.28 13.37 -33.55
N HIS A 636 -0.82 12.34 -32.88
CA HIS A 636 -2.25 12.23 -32.65
C HIS A 636 -2.78 13.35 -31.75
N PHE A 637 -2.06 13.72 -30.67
CA PHE A 637 -2.44 14.83 -29.81
C PHE A 637 -2.48 16.16 -30.54
N ARG A 638 -1.62 16.34 -31.55
CA ARG A 638 -1.71 17.49 -32.45
C ARG A 638 -3.01 17.45 -33.25
N ALA A 639 -3.28 16.38 -33.98
CA ALA A 639 -4.50 16.25 -34.78
C ALA A 639 -5.78 16.43 -33.92
N ASP A 640 -5.77 15.90 -32.70
CA ASP A 640 -6.84 16.07 -31.72
C ASP A 640 -6.96 17.53 -31.24
N SER A 641 -5.84 18.21 -30.97
CA SER A 641 -5.86 19.62 -30.55
C SER A 641 -6.36 20.55 -31.67
N ASP A 642 -5.90 20.32 -32.90
CA ASP A 642 -6.37 21.03 -34.11
C ASP A 642 -7.89 20.86 -34.26
N LEU A 643 -8.38 19.62 -34.14
CA LEU A 643 -9.80 19.30 -34.21
C LEU A 643 -10.62 20.00 -33.12
N ILE A 644 -10.18 19.94 -31.86
CA ILE A 644 -10.91 20.53 -30.74
C ILE A 644 -10.97 22.06 -30.87
N VAL A 645 -9.89 22.72 -31.26
CA VAL A 645 -9.91 24.17 -31.48
C VAL A 645 -10.87 24.55 -32.61
N GLY A 646 -10.87 23.79 -33.71
CA GLY A 646 -11.84 23.98 -34.80
C GLY A 646 -13.29 23.76 -34.34
N PHE A 647 -13.53 22.69 -33.59
CA PHE A 647 -14.87 22.34 -33.09
C PHE A 647 -15.42 23.40 -32.12
N LEU A 648 -14.61 23.85 -31.15
CA LEU A 648 -15.05 24.80 -30.13
C LEU A 648 -15.35 26.21 -30.70
N LYS A 649 -14.80 26.56 -31.88
CA LYS A 649 -15.18 27.79 -32.60
C LYS A 649 -16.64 27.75 -33.08
N SER A 650 -17.14 26.58 -33.45
CA SER A 650 -18.46 26.40 -34.07
C SER A 650 -19.53 25.90 -33.10
N TYR A 651 -19.17 25.11 -32.08
CA TYR A 651 -20.10 24.42 -31.19
C TYR A 651 -19.72 24.53 -29.70
N PRO A 652 -20.09 25.64 -29.03
CA PRO A 652 -19.74 25.86 -27.62
C PRO A 652 -20.57 25.05 -26.62
N GLU A 653 -21.76 24.58 -27.00
CA GLU A 653 -22.71 23.89 -26.12
C GLU A 653 -22.34 22.42 -25.85
N ASP A 654 -22.58 21.96 -24.62
CA ASP A 654 -22.13 20.64 -24.16
C ASP A 654 -22.82 19.46 -24.85
N MET A 655 -24.10 19.59 -25.26
CA MET A 655 -24.80 18.49 -25.95
C MET A 655 -24.18 18.17 -27.31
N TYR A 656 -23.70 19.18 -28.05
CA TYR A 656 -22.93 18.94 -29.27
C TYR A 656 -21.58 18.28 -28.97
N LYS A 657 -20.90 18.65 -27.88
CA LYS A 657 -19.66 18.00 -27.44
C LYS A 657 -19.85 16.51 -27.14
N TYR A 658 -20.95 16.15 -26.46
CA TYR A 658 -21.30 14.75 -26.22
C TYR A 658 -21.58 14.00 -27.52
N ARG A 659 -22.40 14.58 -28.41
CA ARG A 659 -22.68 14.00 -29.74
C ARG A 659 -21.41 13.75 -30.53
N PHE A 660 -20.57 14.76 -30.59
CA PHE A 660 -19.28 14.71 -31.29
C PHE A 660 -18.35 13.63 -30.73
N SER A 661 -18.11 13.63 -29.42
CA SER A 661 -17.23 12.65 -28.76
C SER A 661 -17.70 11.21 -28.96
N ILE A 662 -19.01 10.98 -28.88
CA ILE A 662 -19.60 9.66 -29.03
C ILE A 662 -19.51 9.17 -30.47
N ASN A 663 -19.73 10.04 -31.46
CA ASN A 663 -19.57 9.69 -32.86
C ASN A 663 -18.13 9.27 -33.18
N ILE A 664 -17.14 10.06 -32.71
CA ILE A 664 -15.71 9.73 -32.81
C ILE A 664 -15.40 8.39 -32.16
N ALA A 665 -15.81 8.20 -30.91
CA ALA A 665 -15.52 6.99 -30.15
C ALA A 665 -16.12 5.74 -30.83
N LEU A 666 -17.35 5.85 -31.36
CA LEU A 666 -17.96 4.76 -32.13
C LEU A 666 -17.24 4.51 -33.46
N GLU A 667 -16.83 5.55 -34.19
CA GLU A 667 -16.13 5.39 -35.45
C GLU A 667 -14.79 4.67 -35.27
N VAL A 668 -13.94 5.19 -34.38
CA VAL A 668 -12.62 4.61 -34.12
C VAL A 668 -12.75 3.24 -33.44
N GLY A 669 -13.73 3.07 -32.56
CA GLY A 669 -14.05 1.80 -31.90
C GLY A 669 -14.48 0.71 -32.90
N ASN A 670 -15.38 1.02 -33.84
CA ASN A 670 -15.86 0.06 -34.83
C ASN A 670 -14.78 -0.33 -35.86
N LYS A 671 -13.85 0.58 -36.18
CA LYS A 671 -12.70 0.29 -37.05
C LYS A 671 -11.55 -0.40 -36.30
N GLY A 672 -11.49 -0.19 -34.98
CA GLY A 672 -10.46 -0.74 -34.11
C GLY A 672 -10.78 -2.14 -33.57
N PHE A 673 -12.03 -2.45 -33.26
CA PHE A 673 -12.42 -3.64 -32.51
C PHE A 673 -13.54 -4.43 -33.19
N THR A 674 -13.67 -5.71 -32.86
CA THR A 674 -14.92 -6.44 -33.12
C THR A 674 -16.05 -5.89 -32.24
N SER A 675 -17.31 -6.06 -32.66
CA SER A 675 -18.46 -5.55 -31.89
C SER A 675 -18.54 -6.12 -30.46
N SER A 676 -18.08 -7.35 -30.24
CA SER A 676 -18.03 -7.97 -28.92
C SER A 676 -16.92 -7.38 -28.03
N GLU A 677 -15.73 -7.16 -28.60
CA GLU A 677 -14.60 -6.57 -27.86
C GLU A 677 -14.92 -5.13 -27.44
N LEU A 678 -15.45 -4.32 -28.36
CA LEU A 678 -15.83 -2.94 -28.06
C LEU A 678 -16.88 -2.87 -26.95
N LEU A 679 -17.91 -3.71 -27.01
CA LEU A 679 -18.94 -3.75 -25.98
C LEU A 679 -18.37 -4.17 -24.62
N ALA A 680 -17.46 -5.14 -24.59
CA ALA A 680 -16.81 -5.59 -23.36
C ALA A 680 -15.95 -4.47 -22.74
N LEU A 681 -15.15 -3.77 -23.56
CA LEU A 681 -14.34 -2.62 -23.14
C LEU A 681 -15.20 -1.50 -22.56
N ILE A 682 -16.19 -1.02 -23.32
CA ILE A 682 -17.04 0.09 -22.91
C ILE A 682 -17.83 -0.26 -21.64
N ARG A 683 -18.31 -1.51 -21.52
CA ARG A 683 -18.99 -1.98 -20.30
C ARG A 683 -18.03 -1.98 -19.11
N HIS A 684 -16.83 -2.52 -19.27
CA HIS A 684 -15.84 -2.58 -18.19
C HIS A 684 -15.50 -1.18 -17.66
N VAL A 685 -15.24 -0.22 -18.55
CA VAL A 685 -14.93 1.16 -18.15
C VAL A 685 -16.14 1.85 -17.52
N SER A 686 -17.34 1.68 -18.10
CA SER A 686 -18.57 2.24 -17.53
C SER A 686 -18.86 1.69 -16.13
N ASP A 687 -18.69 0.39 -15.89
CA ASP A 687 -18.88 -0.24 -14.57
C ASP A 687 -17.85 0.27 -13.55
N SER A 688 -16.62 0.58 -14.00
CA SER A 688 -15.59 1.19 -13.16
C SER A 688 -16.02 2.59 -12.69
N PHE A 689 -16.52 3.44 -13.59
CA PHE A 689 -17.02 4.77 -13.23
C PHE A 689 -18.26 4.72 -12.32
N VAL A 690 -19.17 3.77 -12.53
CA VAL A 690 -20.33 3.57 -11.64
C VAL A 690 -19.88 3.31 -10.20
N LYS A 691 -18.86 2.46 -10.02
CA LYS A 691 -18.27 2.17 -8.71
C LYS A 691 -17.55 3.38 -8.13
N GLU A 692 -16.75 4.05 -8.95
CA GLU A 692 -15.96 5.21 -8.53
C GLU A 692 -16.84 6.35 -8.03
N HIS A 693 -17.90 6.69 -8.77
CA HIS A 693 -18.83 7.77 -8.43
C HIS A 693 -19.96 7.35 -7.48
N GLN A 694 -19.98 6.08 -7.04
CA GLN A 694 -20.99 5.52 -6.13
C GLN A 694 -22.44 5.79 -6.58
N LEU A 695 -22.69 5.66 -7.89
CA LEU A 695 -23.98 6.06 -8.47
C LEU A 695 -25.16 5.23 -7.93
N ASP A 696 -26.26 5.92 -7.61
CA ASP A 696 -27.48 5.29 -7.13
C ASP A 696 -28.61 5.27 -8.17
N SER A 697 -29.77 4.74 -7.77
CA SER A 697 -30.95 4.66 -8.65
C SER A 697 -31.49 6.02 -9.13
N LYS A 698 -31.32 7.10 -8.35
CA LYS A 698 -31.71 8.46 -8.74
C LYS A 698 -30.76 9.03 -9.77
N ASP A 699 -29.46 8.75 -9.65
CA ASP A 699 -28.45 9.18 -10.62
C ASP A 699 -28.67 8.53 -11.98
N PHE A 700 -28.95 7.22 -12.02
CA PHE A 700 -29.31 6.53 -13.26
C PHE A 700 -30.56 7.12 -13.92
N LYS A 701 -31.54 7.58 -13.14
CA LYS A 701 -32.73 8.24 -13.68
C LYS A 701 -32.36 9.54 -14.39
N LYS A 702 -31.49 10.36 -13.80
CA LYS A 702 -30.99 11.61 -14.41
C LYS A 702 -30.17 11.33 -15.67
N LEU A 703 -29.24 10.37 -15.62
CA LEU A 703 -28.44 9.96 -16.77
C LEU A 703 -29.31 9.48 -17.94
N ASN A 704 -30.37 8.73 -17.65
CA ASN A 704 -31.31 8.30 -18.68
C ASN A 704 -32.09 9.47 -19.29
N SER A 705 -32.49 10.47 -18.50
CA SER A 705 -33.12 11.69 -19.02
C SER A 705 -32.20 12.45 -19.97
N HIS A 706 -30.93 12.68 -19.59
CA HIS A 706 -29.95 13.32 -20.47
C HIS A 706 -29.61 12.47 -21.70
N TYR A 707 -29.62 11.14 -21.59
CA TYR A 707 -29.46 10.28 -22.76
C TYR A 707 -30.60 10.45 -23.78
N GLN A 708 -31.84 10.66 -23.32
CA GLN A 708 -32.97 10.94 -24.23
C GLN A 708 -32.79 12.27 -24.95
N GLU A 709 -32.32 13.30 -24.25
CA GLU A 709 -31.98 14.59 -24.84
C GLU A 709 -30.88 14.44 -25.91
N PHE A 710 -29.79 13.78 -25.54
CA PHE A 710 -28.70 13.43 -26.46
C PHE A 710 -29.18 12.72 -27.73
N THR A 711 -30.12 11.77 -27.64
CA THR A 711 -30.63 11.07 -28.83
C THR A 711 -31.38 11.99 -29.81
N ARG A 712 -31.87 13.15 -29.35
CA ARG A 712 -32.56 14.15 -30.16
C ARG A 712 -31.64 15.23 -30.73
N THR A 713 -30.46 15.43 -30.13
CA THR A 713 -29.45 16.40 -30.60
C THR A 713 -28.98 16.02 -32.00
N MET A 714 -29.03 16.92 -32.97
CA MET A 714 -28.53 16.65 -34.33
C MET A 714 -27.00 16.53 -34.34
N ASP A 715 -26.46 15.82 -35.33
CA ASP A 715 -25.01 15.80 -35.53
C ASP A 715 -24.51 17.22 -35.86
N PRO A 716 -23.33 17.63 -35.37
CA PRO A 716 -22.72 18.89 -35.76
C PRO A 716 -22.53 18.95 -37.28
N ASP A 717 -22.95 20.06 -37.90
CA ASP A 717 -22.76 20.32 -39.32
C ASP A 717 -21.31 20.75 -39.58
N ALA A 718 -20.46 19.78 -39.88
CA ALA A 718 -19.05 20.03 -40.11
C ALA A 718 -18.82 20.66 -41.50
N ASP A 719 -18.21 21.84 -41.51
CA ASP A 719 -17.63 22.41 -42.73
C ASP A 719 -16.45 21.57 -43.23
N GLU A 720 -15.97 21.86 -44.44
CA GLU A 720 -14.91 21.06 -45.07
C GLU A 720 -13.61 21.01 -44.21
N PRO A 721 -13.12 22.14 -43.64
CA PRO A 721 -11.96 22.10 -42.74
C PRO A 721 -12.16 21.24 -41.50
N LEU A 722 -13.34 21.29 -40.87
CA LEU A 722 -13.62 20.48 -39.69
C LEU A 722 -13.71 18.99 -40.06
N LYS A 723 -14.30 18.64 -41.22
CA LYS A 723 -14.32 17.26 -41.72
C LYS A 723 -12.92 16.68 -41.93
N VAL A 724 -12.02 17.46 -42.55
CA VAL A 724 -10.62 17.04 -42.74
C VAL A 724 -9.96 16.77 -41.39
N SER A 725 -10.16 17.65 -40.41
CA SER A 725 -9.61 17.49 -39.06
C SER A 725 -10.17 16.25 -38.34
N ILE A 726 -11.47 15.95 -38.52
CA ILE A 726 -12.10 14.72 -37.99
C ILE A 726 -11.43 13.48 -38.58
N ASP A 727 -11.25 13.45 -39.91
CA ASP A 727 -10.66 12.33 -40.61
C ASP A 727 -9.19 12.10 -40.21
N GLU A 728 -8.40 13.16 -40.07
CA GLU A 728 -6.99 13.09 -39.64
C GLU A 728 -6.85 12.57 -38.21
N MET A 729 -7.67 13.09 -37.29
CA MET A 729 -7.69 12.63 -35.90
C MET A 729 -8.16 11.17 -35.83
N ALA A 730 -9.27 10.80 -36.48
CA ALA A 730 -9.77 9.44 -36.48
C ALA A 730 -8.74 8.46 -37.07
N LYS A 731 -8.09 8.82 -38.18
CA LYS A 731 -7.05 8.01 -38.83
C LYS A 731 -5.84 7.81 -37.91
N SER A 732 -5.34 8.86 -37.26
CA SER A 732 -4.23 8.75 -36.32
C SER A 732 -4.57 7.87 -35.11
N PHE A 733 -5.78 8.01 -34.55
CA PHE A 733 -6.29 7.16 -33.48
C PHE A 733 -6.31 5.68 -33.90
N ILE A 734 -6.94 5.37 -35.04
CA ILE A 734 -7.05 3.99 -35.54
C ILE A 734 -5.68 3.38 -35.80
N ASN A 735 -4.74 4.15 -36.34
CA ASN A 735 -3.37 3.68 -36.58
C ASN A 735 -2.66 3.32 -35.27
N LEU A 736 -2.83 4.11 -34.20
CA LEU A 736 -2.29 3.78 -32.88
C LEU A 736 -2.89 2.48 -32.33
N LEU A 737 -4.21 2.29 -32.46
CA LEU A 737 -4.86 1.04 -32.04
C LEU A 737 -4.33 -0.17 -32.81
N LYS A 738 -4.07 -0.03 -34.11
CA LYS A 738 -3.49 -1.10 -34.95
C LYS A 738 -2.03 -1.40 -34.63
N ALA A 739 -1.30 -0.43 -34.08
CA ALA A 739 0.12 -0.56 -33.74
C ALA A 739 0.37 -1.20 -32.36
N THR A 740 -0.69 -1.43 -31.56
CA THR A 740 -0.60 -2.15 -30.29
C THR A 740 -0.41 -3.66 -30.49
N GLU A 741 0.26 -4.34 -29.55
CA GLU A 741 0.70 -5.74 -29.74
C GLU A 741 -0.33 -6.76 -29.25
N ASN A 742 -1.17 -6.38 -28.27
CA ASN A 742 -2.17 -7.26 -27.69
C ASN A 742 -3.44 -6.49 -27.30
N ILE A 743 -4.51 -7.23 -26.99
CA ILE A 743 -5.83 -6.66 -26.70
C ILE A 743 -5.84 -5.77 -25.45
N ASP A 744 -5.03 -6.08 -24.44
CA ASP A 744 -4.97 -5.28 -23.21
C ASP A 744 -4.31 -3.92 -23.45
N GLN A 745 -3.20 -3.90 -24.18
CA GLN A 745 -2.55 -2.66 -24.62
C GLN A 745 -3.49 -1.83 -25.50
N LYS A 746 -4.24 -2.49 -26.39
CA LYS A 746 -5.22 -1.83 -27.27
C LYS A 746 -6.37 -1.21 -26.49
N ASN A 747 -6.92 -1.93 -25.52
CA ASN A 747 -7.95 -1.46 -24.61
C ASN A 747 -7.47 -0.24 -23.81
N ALA A 748 -6.25 -0.32 -23.25
CA ALA A 748 -5.63 0.77 -22.51
C ALA A 748 -5.38 2.00 -23.41
N MET A 749 -4.83 1.81 -24.61
CA MET A 749 -4.58 2.88 -25.57
C MET A 749 -5.90 3.56 -25.99
N TYR A 750 -6.96 2.78 -26.26
CA TYR A 750 -8.28 3.35 -26.58
C TYR A 750 -8.80 4.23 -25.44
N ALA A 751 -8.76 3.74 -24.20
CA ALA A 751 -9.22 4.49 -23.05
C ALA A 751 -8.36 5.74 -22.79
N ASP A 752 -7.04 5.63 -22.85
CA ASP A 752 -6.14 6.75 -22.60
C ASP A 752 -6.25 7.84 -23.68
N LEU A 753 -6.45 7.49 -24.95
CA LEU A 753 -6.65 8.48 -26.03
C LEU A 753 -8.04 9.14 -25.95
N LEU A 754 -9.10 8.37 -25.66
CA LEU A 754 -10.43 8.95 -25.48
C LEU A 754 -10.48 9.86 -24.25
N HIS A 755 -9.82 9.49 -23.16
CA HIS A 755 -9.66 10.33 -21.98
C HIS A 755 -9.01 11.67 -22.34
N MET A 756 -7.93 11.66 -23.11
CA MET A 756 -7.24 12.87 -23.51
C MET A 756 -8.05 13.72 -24.50
N HIS A 757 -8.88 13.12 -25.33
CA HIS A 757 -9.85 13.82 -26.18
C HIS A 757 -10.90 14.56 -25.33
N VAL A 758 -11.50 13.87 -24.37
CA VAL A 758 -12.47 14.46 -23.42
C VAL A 758 -11.83 15.57 -22.59
N ASN A 759 -10.58 15.39 -22.14
CA ASN A 759 -9.84 16.40 -21.39
C ASN A 759 -9.69 17.72 -22.17
N ARG A 760 -9.45 17.66 -23.48
CA ARG A 760 -9.33 18.86 -24.33
C ARG A 760 -10.68 19.52 -24.57
N LEU A 761 -11.72 18.71 -24.78
CA LEU A 761 -13.05 19.18 -25.17
C LEU A 761 -13.80 19.91 -24.05
N PHE A 762 -13.72 19.42 -22.80
CA PHE A 762 -14.43 20.00 -21.66
C PHE A 762 -13.51 20.83 -20.77
N SER A 763 -13.94 22.04 -20.43
CA SER A 763 -13.12 22.99 -19.66
C SER A 763 -13.05 22.69 -18.17
N ASP A 764 -14.01 21.94 -17.63
CA ASP A 764 -14.15 21.64 -16.21
C ASP A 764 -14.78 20.25 -16.02
N HIS A 765 -14.66 19.66 -14.82
CA HIS A 765 -15.25 18.38 -14.44
C HIS A 765 -15.04 17.23 -15.46
N GLN A 766 -13.88 17.17 -16.11
CA GLN A 766 -13.63 16.30 -17.27
C GLN A 766 -13.89 14.82 -16.97
N ARG A 767 -13.53 14.38 -15.75
CA ARG A 767 -13.74 13.00 -15.31
C ARG A 767 -15.22 12.63 -15.19
N THR A 768 -16.06 13.57 -14.77
CA THR A 768 -17.52 13.39 -14.73
C THR A 768 -18.09 13.37 -16.15
N HIS A 769 -17.62 14.23 -17.05
CA HIS A 769 -18.03 14.19 -18.45
C HIS A 769 -17.65 12.87 -19.14
N GLU A 770 -16.46 12.34 -18.84
CA GLU A 770 -15.99 11.05 -19.34
C GLU A 770 -16.91 9.90 -18.90
N MET A 771 -17.31 9.87 -17.62
CA MET A 771 -18.31 8.91 -17.13
C MET A 771 -19.61 8.97 -17.96
N VAL A 772 -20.13 10.17 -18.22
CA VAL A 772 -21.36 10.35 -19.01
C VAL A 772 -21.19 9.81 -20.43
N ILE A 773 -20.04 10.07 -21.07
CA ILE A 773 -19.71 9.59 -22.42
C ILE A 773 -19.68 8.06 -22.46
N TYR A 774 -18.99 7.40 -21.52
CA TYR A 774 -18.95 5.93 -21.47
C TYR A 774 -20.34 5.33 -21.20
N TYR A 775 -21.15 5.96 -20.35
CA TYR A 775 -22.53 5.53 -20.11
C TYR A 775 -23.38 5.62 -21.40
N PHE A 776 -23.28 6.72 -22.15
CA PHE A 776 -24.02 6.91 -23.40
C PHE A 776 -23.52 5.96 -24.50
N LEU A 777 -22.21 5.73 -24.61
CA LEU A 777 -21.62 4.75 -25.52
C LEU A 777 -22.17 3.35 -25.24
N LEU A 778 -22.23 2.94 -23.97
CA LEU A 778 -22.79 1.65 -23.58
C LEU A 778 -24.26 1.51 -24.03
N LYS A 779 -25.07 2.55 -23.82
CA LYS A 779 -26.47 2.58 -24.26
C LYS A 779 -26.61 2.50 -25.78
N GLN A 780 -25.78 3.21 -26.54
CA GLN A 780 -25.80 3.16 -28.01
C GLN A 780 -25.44 1.76 -28.54
N LEU A 781 -24.39 1.15 -28.01
CA LEU A 781 -23.98 -0.21 -28.40
C LEU A 781 -25.03 -1.27 -28.04
N GLN A 782 -25.66 -1.15 -26.87
CA GLN A 782 -26.76 -2.03 -26.46
C GLN A 782 -27.98 -1.88 -27.38
N ARG A 783 -28.34 -0.64 -27.75
CA ARG A 783 -29.44 -0.36 -28.68
C ARG A 783 -29.15 -0.94 -30.05
N ALA A 784 -27.97 -0.73 -30.62
CA ALA A 784 -27.58 -1.27 -31.93
C ALA A 784 -27.65 -2.81 -31.98
N LYS A 785 -27.33 -3.49 -30.87
CA LYS A 785 -27.47 -4.96 -30.76
C LYS A 785 -28.93 -5.42 -30.75
N ALA A 786 -29.83 -4.65 -30.15
CA ALA A 786 -31.27 -4.97 -30.13
C ALA A 786 -31.96 -4.79 -31.49
N TYR A 787 -31.37 -4.04 -32.42
CA TYR A 787 -31.92 -3.76 -33.77
C TYR A 787 -31.28 -4.59 -34.89
N LYS A 788 -30.29 -5.46 -34.63
CA LYS A 788 -29.83 -6.45 -35.61
C LYS A 788 -30.74 -7.69 -35.52
N PRO A 789 -31.61 -7.98 -36.50
CA PRO A 789 -32.29 -9.27 -36.56
C PRO A 789 -31.24 -10.36 -36.81
N ASN A 790 -31.42 -11.51 -36.13
CA ASN A 790 -30.57 -12.70 -36.25
C ASN A 790 -30.34 -13.14 -37.70
#